data_AF-A0A1B0A2H2-F1
#
_entry.id   AF-A0A1B0A2H2-F1
#
_cell.length_a   1.000
_cell.length_b   1.000
_cell.length_c   1.000
_cell.angle_alpha   90.00
_cell.angle_beta   90.00
_cell.angle_gamma   90.00
#
_symmetry.space_group_name_H-M   'P 1'
#
loop_
_entity.id
_entity.type
_entity.pdbx_description
1 polymer ?
#
loop_
_entity_poly.entity_id
_entity_poly.type
_entity_poly.pdbx_seq_one_letter_code
_entity_poly.pdbx_strand_id
1 'polypeptide(L)'
;MINNAVPFFDMFLKKIEDLNYPKRQIHLFIYSGVEYHDAMAKSFLKAWENKYKSGKIVLSTDQLDERRGRQLALRQAIQKQSDYAFFIDADTHIDDNQVLRELLILNRQFVAPIVTKHNELWSNFWGALSESGYYARSHDYVDIVKGDIVGMWNVPYVSSIYLIKHTAFKYINYDHQYYDPDMAMCESLRNSGVFMYVINDRLYGHIVNADNFDITLARPDFYTLFSNKYDWIEKYIHPNYTKQLEDNFNYIQPCPDVYWFHVVTDAFCDDLVAIMENFGKWSDGSNNDSRLEGGYEAVPTRDIHMKQVGLDPLWLEFLKLFVTPLQERVFIGHHGPPRSLMNFVVRYKPDEQPFLRPHHDASTYTINLALNRVDIDYEGGGCRFIRYNCSITATKKGWMLMHPGRLTHFHEGLRVTSDSESCKGRLPIISMAINKNWKNSLRCIFLLHLTITINGDFSPGKKENRIATGNNSEVVSINLHFLPSVNVKIFTIADGQTDGFLRYVRSAHIYGIEVTPLHMNHKPDKITSQVMENDRKIMNLLRDAIAPYYDQSDTLVLFTHSHDVIFTASLRDIVEKFLETEAKLLFSAEKICWPDYDLCSRYPAVQSQASRFLNSGAFIGYAPQVYALLDEPIGYDMGYQLYFTKAFVNESQRENLGIKLDTHSTIFQNLNGAKKDIQFLIHSVTYEGSIKNAIFDTMPGIIHANGPSKRQLNAFANYLIKNFEEKCLICQQFRIELQANNLPIVTLVIIAGEPAPFFDKFLLKIAQLNYPKEKMHLFIYCGVRFHDAQLQIFVEAWKNKYISVKKISSTYRLDEISSRHMALKEAIDDRSDYIFFVETCVHIDEPDTLRKLLTLNRQFISPVVSEPTALSSNFLTLTNEIDDIITRNIIGMWNVPYVSNIYLIKNVAFKYINYSYRGYTPDRAICESLYDAGIFLYINNEYIYGHLISMEEFDISVARPDFYNIFNNPLDWMEKYIHPNYTKQLEDNYNYLQPCPDVYQFALTTDAFCDDLIAIMEDYGKWSSGSNNDNRAPTGYEAVPTRDIHMKQVGLHDMWLHFLNMIIKPLQRKTFIGHEVDPAFAVFNIVVRYRTEEQPALMPHDDFSTYTINMALNKVDVDFQGGGVHFLRYNCSVTNNKKGWILMHPGSLSHFHEGLPITNGTRYIMISHIDAL
;
A
#
# COMPACT_ATOMS: atom_id res chain seq x y z
N MET A 1 12.42 -14.57 26.15
CA MET A 1 11.92 -14.20 27.48
C MET A 1 10.43 -14.49 27.50
N ILE A 2 9.92 -15.20 28.50
CA ILE A 2 8.50 -15.56 28.60
C ILE A 2 7.91 -14.76 29.75
N ASN A 3 7.49 -13.53 29.44
CA ASN A 3 7.08 -12.55 30.45
C ASN A 3 5.59 -12.64 30.78
N ASN A 4 4.78 -12.95 29.76
CA ASN A 4 3.33 -13.12 29.86
C ASN A 4 2.92 -14.45 29.21
N ALA A 5 1.70 -14.90 29.49
CA ALA A 5 1.16 -16.06 28.79
C ALA A 5 0.89 -15.69 27.33
N VAL A 6 1.61 -16.33 26.42
CA VAL A 6 1.48 -16.14 24.97
C VAL A 6 0.82 -17.33 24.29
N PRO A 7 0.04 -17.11 23.21
CA PRO A 7 -0.48 -18.18 22.36
C PRO A 7 0.64 -18.80 21.51
N PHE A 8 0.43 -20.04 21.03
CA PHE A 8 1.31 -20.74 20.07
C PHE A 8 2.77 -20.89 20.54
N PHE A 9 2.99 -20.99 21.86
CA PHE A 9 4.33 -21.07 22.44
C PHE A 9 5.14 -22.30 21.97
N ASP A 10 4.47 -23.38 21.59
CA ASP A 10 5.09 -24.56 20.99
C ASP A 10 5.71 -24.23 19.61
N MET A 11 5.01 -23.45 18.79
CA MET A 11 5.52 -22.98 17.49
C MET A 11 6.68 -22.00 17.66
N PHE A 12 6.60 -21.09 18.63
CA PHE A 12 7.74 -20.23 19.00
C PHE A 12 9.00 -21.05 19.28
N LEU A 13 8.90 -22.06 20.15
CA LEU A 13 10.04 -22.92 20.51
C LEU A 13 10.60 -23.69 19.29
N LYS A 14 9.71 -24.12 18.38
CA LYS A 14 10.12 -24.75 17.12
C LYS A 14 10.88 -23.78 16.21
N LYS A 15 10.45 -22.52 16.11
CA LYS A 15 11.17 -21.47 15.36
C LYS A 15 12.56 -21.18 15.96
N ILE A 16 12.71 -21.23 17.29
CA ILE A 16 14.03 -21.14 17.97
C ILE A 16 14.93 -22.33 17.62
N GLU A 17 14.37 -23.53 17.57
CA GLU A 17 15.07 -24.74 17.11
C GLU A 17 15.58 -24.57 15.68
N ASP A 18 14.76 -24.02 14.78
CA ASP A 18 15.05 -23.95 13.34
C ASP A 18 15.98 -22.79 12.93
N LEU A 19 16.31 -21.88 13.86
CA LEU A 19 17.28 -20.80 13.63
C LEU A 19 18.58 -21.31 12.97
N ASN A 20 18.91 -20.78 11.79
CA ASN A 20 20.08 -21.18 11.01
C ASN A 20 21.37 -20.57 11.57
N TYR A 21 21.79 -21.02 12.74
CA TYR A 21 23.09 -20.68 13.31
C TYR A 21 23.64 -21.89 14.08
N PRO A 22 24.97 -22.14 14.06
CA PRO A 22 25.54 -23.28 14.75
C PRO A 22 25.18 -23.28 16.25
N LYS A 23 24.29 -24.18 16.68
CA LYS A 23 23.81 -24.23 18.09
C LYS A 23 24.95 -24.40 19.09
N ARG A 24 26.03 -25.10 18.70
CA ARG A 24 27.27 -25.25 19.50
C ARG A 24 28.03 -23.94 19.74
N GLN A 25 27.65 -22.85 19.06
CA GLN A 25 28.17 -21.50 19.30
C GLN A 25 27.19 -20.62 20.10
N ILE A 26 26.05 -21.16 20.54
CA ILE A 26 25.03 -20.42 21.28
C ILE A 26 24.96 -20.95 22.72
N HIS A 27 25.02 -20.04 23.69
CA HIS A 27 24.61 -20.30 25.07
C HIS A 27 23.11 -19.99 25.19
N LEU A 28 22.28 -21.01 25.39
CA LEU A 28 20.83 -20.86 25.49
C LEU A 28 20.44 -20.49 26.92
N PHE A 29 19.73 -19.37 27.07
CA PHE A 29 19.14 -18.93 28.34
C PHE A 29 17.62 -18.76 28.15
N ILE A 30 16.84 -19.43 28.99
CA ILE A 30 15.38 -19.31 29.00
C ILE A 30 14.96 -18.73 30.35
N TYR A 31 14.19 -17.65 30.31
CA TYR A 31 13.48 -17.12 31.48
C TYR A 31 11.99 -17.29 31.25
N SER A 32 11.31 -17.85 32.26
CA SER A 32 9.87 -17.91 32.35
C SER A 32 9.39 -17.27 33.64
N GLY A 33 8.58 -16.23 33.52
CA GLY A 33 7.80 -15.66 34.62
C GLY A 33 6.40 -16.27 34.72
N VAL A 34 6.09 -17.28 33.89
CA VAL A 34 4.72 -17.73 33.62
C VAL A 34 4.61 -19.23 33.86
N GLU A 35 3.97 -19.62 34.96
CA GLU A 35 3.80 -21.03 35.37
C GLU A 35 3.22 -21.90 34.25
N TYR A 36 2.25 -21.37 33.49
CA TYR A 36 1.62 -22.06 32.37
C TYR A 36 2.62 -22.59 31.33
N HIS A 37 3.71 -21.85 31.07
CA HIS A 37 4.71 -22.19 30.05
C HIS A 37 5.93 -22.94 30.59
N ASP A 38 6.08 -23.05 31.91
CA ASP A 38 7.27 -23.62 32.57
C ASP A 38 7.54 -25.07 32.18
N ALA A 39 6.49 -25.90 32.13
CA ALA A 39 6.62 -27.32 31.79
C ALA A 39 7.14 -27.51 30.36
N MET A 40 6.63 -26.72 29.41
CA MET A 40 7.02 -26.77 28.01
C MET A 40 8.44 -26.24 27.81
N ALA A 41 8.78 -25.10 28.43
CA ALA A 41 10.12 -24.53 28.40
C ALA A 41 11.18 -25.49 28.98
N LYS A 42 10.85 -26.17 30.09
CA LYS A 42 11.72 -27.18 30.71
C LYS A 42 11.91 -28.41 29.82
N SER A 43 10.84 -28.87 29.18
CA SER A 43 10.90 -29.99 28.23
C SER A 43 11.79 -29.66 27.03
N PHE A 44 11.63 -28.47 26.46
CA PHE A 44 12.44 -27.98 25.34
C PHE A 44 13.92 -27.92 25.70
N LEU A 45 14.27 -27.30 26.84
CA LEU A 45 15.67 -27.24 27.26
C LEU A 45 16.25 -28.64 27.43
N LYS A 46 15.54 -29.55 28.11
CA LYS A 46 16.00 -30.94 28.31
C LYS A 46 16.25 -31.67 26.98
N ALA A 47 15.43 -31.43 25.96
CA ALA A 47 15.58 -32.05 24.66
C ALA A 47 16.79 -31.48 23.87
N TRP A 48 17.04 -30.18 23.98
CA TRP A 48 17.97 -29.47 23.09
C TRP A 48 19.28 -29.03 23.73
N GLU A 49 19.41 -29.01 25.06
CA GLU A 49 20.57 -28.49 25.78
C GLU A 49 21.91 -29.04 25.26
N ASN A 50 21.97 -30.34 24.95
CA ASN A 50 23.19 -31.01 24.45
C ASN A 50 23.62 -30.56 23.03
N LYS A 51 22.75 -29.89 22.28
CA LYS A 51 23.06 -29.31 20.96
C LYS A 51 23.63 -27.89 21.10
N TYR A 52 23.26 -27.19 22.17
CA TYR A 52 23.75 -25.87 22.50
C TYR A 52 25.11 -25.93 23.21
N LYS A 53 25.83 -24.80 23.25
CA LYS A 53 27.11 -24.70 23.97
C LYS A 53 26.93 -24.85 25.49
N SER A 54 25.82 -24.32 26.01
CA SER A 54 25.29 -24.61 27.35
C SER A 54 23.83 -24.18 27.42
N GLY A 55 23.06 -24.80 28.30
CA GLY A 55 21.70 -24.40 28.63
C GLY A 55 21.59 -23.80 30.04
N LYS A 56 20.67 -22.86 30.23
CA LYS A 56 20.21 -22.43 31.55
C LYS A 56 18.74 -22.03 31.45
N ILE A 57 17.96 -22.43 32.44
CA ILE A 57 16.56 -22.01 32.58
C ILE A 57 16.33 -21.41 33.96
N VAL A 58 15.44 -20.41 34.00
CA VAL A 58 14.82 -19.84 35.19
C VAL A 58 13.32 -19.96 34.99
N LEU A 59 12.63 -20.52 35.97
CA LEU A 59 11.20 -20.81 35.91
C LEU A 59 10.42 -19.87 36.81
N SER A 60 9.11 -19.85 36.67
CA SER A 60 8.26 -18.95 37.44
C SER A 60 8.35 -19.23 38.96
N THR A 61 8.64 -20.48 39.34
CA THR A 61 8.90 -20.92 40.72
C THR A 61 10.11 -20.26 41.38
N ASP A 62 11.05 -19.72 40.59
CA ASP A 62 12.23 -19.01 41.10
C ASP A 62 11.88 -17.56 41.54
N GLN A 63 10.64 -17.11 41.31
CA GLN A 63 10.09 -15.82 41.77
C GLN A 63 10.94 -14.60 41.35
N LEU A 64 11.52 -14.65 40.15
CA LEU A 64 12.17 -13.51 39.53
C LEU A 64 11.19 -12.78 38.62
N ASP A 65 11.06 -11.47 38.80
CA ASP A 65 10.35 -10.61 37.86
C ASP A 65 11.13 -10.46 36.54
N GLU A 66 10.46 -9.95 35.50
CA GLU A 66 11.04 -9.79 34.16
C GLU A 66 12.35 -8.99 34.21
N ARG A 67 12.35 -7.93 35.00
CA ARG A 67 13.50 -7.02 35.18
C ARG A 67 14.74 -7.77 35.64
N ARG A 68 14.61 -8.57 36.69
CA ARG A 68 15.69 -9.44 37.21
C ARG A 68 16.02 -10.56 36.23
N GLY A 69 15.03 -11.09 35.51
CA GLY A 69 15.21 -12.08 34.44
C GLY A 69 16.12 -11.58 33.32
N ARG A 70 15.80 -10.42 32.72
CA ARG A 70 16.63 -9.78 31.66
C ARG A 70 18.02 -9.41 32.18
N GLN A 71 18.10 -8.87 33.40
CA GLN A 71 19.38 -8.55 34.04
C GLN A 71 20.25 -9.80 34.27
N LEU A 72 19.65 -10.93 34.66
CA LEU A 72 20.33 -12.19 34.85
C LEU A 72 20.81 -12.78 33.51
N ALA A 73 20.00 -12.70 32.46
CA ALA A 73 20.38 -13.13 31.11
C ALA A 73 21.64 -12.37 30.64
N LEU A 74 21.65 -11.04 30.81
CA LEU A 74 22.81 -10.21 30.47
C LEU A 74 24.05 -10.57 31.32
N ARG A 75 23.89 -10.79 32.62
CA ARG A 75 24.99 -11.26 33.50
C ARG A 75 25.54 -12.61 33.08
N GLN A 76 24.68 -13.53 32.63
CA GLN A 76 25.12 -14.81 32.09
C GLN A 76 25.92 -14.63 30.80
N ALA A 77 25.47 -13.76 29.89
CA ALA A 77 26.22 -13.45 28.66
C ALA A 77 27.63 -12.91 28.98
N ILE A 78 27.74 -11.98 29.94
CA ILE A 78 29.02 -11.45 30.43
C ILE A 78 29.89 -12.56 31.05
N GLN A 79 29.34 -13.36 31.96
CA GLN A 79 30.06 -14.44 32.64
C GLN A 79 30.58 -15.50 31.66
N LYS A 80 29.83 -15.79 30.60
CA LYS A 80 30.20 -16.73 29.55
C LYS A 80 31.11 -16.11 28.47
N GLN A 81 31.48 -14.84 28.60
CA GLN A 81 32.29 -14.10 27.62
C GLN A 81 31.66 -14.16 26.21
N SER A 82 30.34 -14.00 26.13
CA SER A 82 29.63 -14.03 24.85
C SER A 82 29.89 -12.75 24.06
N ASP A 83 30.18 -12.88 22.76
CA ASP A 83 30.43 -11.72 21.88
C ASP A 83 29.18 -10.87 21.65
N TYR A 84 28.02 -11.52 21.66
CA TYR A 84 26.70 -10.93 21.47
C TYR A 84 25.67 -11.58 22.40
N ALA A 85 24.60 -10.86 22.73
CA ALA A 85 23.39 -11.36 23.37
C ALA A 85 22.21 -11.12 22.42
N PHE A 86 21.50 -12.18 22.07
CA PHE A 86 20.31 -12.12 21.21
C PHE A 86 19.07 -12.38 22.07
N PHE A 87 18.26 -11.35 22.27
CA PHE A 87 17.02 -11.41 23.03
C PHE A 87 15.85 -11.61 22.08
N ILE A 88 14.95 -12.51 22.45
CA ILE A 88 13.72 -12.80 21.72
C ILE A 88 12.65 -13.05 22.78
N ASP A 89 11.56 -12.30 22.74
CA ASP A 89 10.40 -12.46 23.61
C ASP A 89 9.44 -13.50 23.03
N ALA A 90 8.69 -14.18 23.89
CA ALA A 90 7.93 -15.37 23.53
C ALA A 90 6.73 -15.08 22.61
N ASP A 91 6.31 -13.83 22.53
CA ASP A 91 5.28 -13.34 21.60
C ASP A 91 5.84 -13.01 20.20
N THR A 92 7.13 -13.20 19.98
CA THR A 92 7.79 -12.82 18.72
C THR A 92 8.22 -14.05 17.94
N HIS A 93 7.51 -14.33 16.85
CA HIS A 93 7.75 -15.46 15.98
C HIS A 93 8.74 -15.10 14.87
N ILE A 94 9.77 -15.93 14.70
CA ILE A 94 10.78 -15.78 13.65
C ILE A 94 10.34 -16.59 12.42
N ASP A 95 10.12 -15.90 11.30
CA ASP A 95 9.74 -16.53 10.04
C ASP A 95 10.95 -16.73 9.12
N ASP A 96 11.95 -15.83 9.20
CA ASP A 96 13.24 -15.99 8.53
C ASP A 96 14.28 -16.60 9.48
N ASN A 97 14.59 -17.88 9.27
CA ASN A 97 15.60 -18.56 10.08
C ASN A 97 17.04 -18.01 9.92
N GLN A 98 17.30 -17.13 8.95
CA GLN A 98 18.59 -16.44 8.76
C GLN A 98 18.77 -15.20 9.66
N VAL A 99 17.71 -14.72 10.32
CA VAL A 99 17.68 -13.42 11.01
C VAL A 99 18.92 -13.15 11.89
N LEU A 100 19.38 -14.13 12.67
CA LEU A 100 20.55 -13.96 13.53
C LEU A 100 21.84 -13.69 12.72
N ARG A 101 22.03 -14.34 11.58
CA ARG A 101 23.20 -14.12 10.71
C ARG A 101 23.18 -12.72 10.12
N GLU A 102 22.01 -12.28 9.66
CA GLU A 102 21.84 -10.95 9.06
C GLU A 102 22.17 -9.85 10.08
N LEU A 103 21.60 -9.93 11.28
CA LEU A 103 21.89 -8.97 12.35
C LEU A 103 23.39 -8.95 12.72
N LEU A 104 24.06 -10.11 12.70
CA LEU A 104 25.51 -10.20 12.96
C LEU A 104 26.34 -9.52 11.86
N ILE A 105 25.96 -9.66 10.58
CA ILE A 105 26.64 -9.05 9.43
C ILE A 105 26.68 -7.52 9.56
N LEU A 106 25.62 -6.92 10.10
CA LEU A 106 25.52 -5.46 10.27
C LEU A 106 26.52 -4.89 11.30
N ASN A 107 27.08 -5.73 12.18
CA ASN A 107 28.16 -5.37 13.11
C ASN A 107 27.87 -4.08 13.91
N ARG A 108 26.65 -3.94 14.42
CA ARG A 108 26.24 -2.81 15.27
C ARG A 108 26.34 -3.15 16.75
N GLN A 109 26.43 -2.12 17.59
CA GLN A 109 26.39 -2.29 19.04
C GLN A 109 25.02 -2.77 19.53
N PHE A 110 23.96 -2.30 18.86
CA PHE A 110 22.58 -2.73 19.03
C PHE A 110 21.90 -2.73 17.67
N VAL A 111 21.24 -3.82 17.30
CA VAL A 111 20.42 -3.90 16.08
C VAL A 111 19.26 -4.87 16.25
N ALA A 112 18.13 -4.58 15.63
CA ALA A 112 16.95 -5.42 15.62
C ALA A 112 16.30 -5.51 14.24
N PRO A 113 15.64 -6.63 13.91
CA PRO A 113 14.73 -6.68 12.78
C PRO A 113 13.40 -6.01 13.17
N ILE A 114 12.74 -5.36 12.23
CA ILE A 114 11.37 -4.89 12.42
C ILE A 114 10.44 -6.11 12.32
N VAL A 115 9.61 -6.28 13.34
CA VAL A 115 8.52 -7.26 13.38
C VAL A 115 7.24 -6.55 13.78
N THR A 116 6.12 -6.95 13.18
CA THR A 116 4.81 -6.31 13.36
C THR A 116 3.77 -7.32 13.81
N LYS A 117 2.71 -6.84 14.48
CA LYS A 117 1.48 -7.63 14.57
C LYS A 117 0.91 -7.76 13.15
N HIS A 118 0.46 -8.96 12.77
CA HIS A 118 0.04 -9.26 11.41
C HIS A 118 -1.08 -8.31 10.93
N ASN A 119 -0.90 -7.66 9.78
CA ASN A 119 -1.80 -6.64 9.21
C ASN A 119 -2.09 -5.42 10.12
N GLU A 120 -1.21 -5.12 11.08
CA GLU A 120 -1.32 -3.94 11.95
C GLU A 120 -0.05 -3.07 11.88
N LEU A 121 -0.18 -1.82 12.34
CA LEU A 121 0.96 -0.89 12.46
C LEU A 121 1.76 -1.06 13.77
N TRP A 122 1.27 -1.87 14.72
CA TRP A 122 1.99 -2.13 15.96
C TRP A 122 3.25 -2.95 15.66
N SER A 123 4.40 -2.42 16.06
CA SER A 123 5.71 -3.02 15.80
C SER A 123 6.60 -2.96 17.04
N ASN A 124 7.74 -3.65 16.98
CA ASN A 124 8.73 -3.74 18.06
C ASN A 124 9.64 -2.51 18.20
N PHE A 125 9.29 -1.36 17.62
CA PHE A 125 10.07 -0.13 17.76
C PHE A 125 9.18 1.11 17.85
N TRP A 126 9.70 2.19 18.42
CA TRP A 126 9.07 3.52 18.33
C TRP A 126 9.99 4.47 17.59
N GLY A 127 9.45 5.22 16.63
CA GLY A 127 10.25 6.19 15.89
C GLY A 127 10.46 7.52 16.63
N ALA A 128 9.66 7.83 17.66
CA ALA A 128 9.80 9.02 18.48
C ALA A 128 9.40 8.76 19.94
N LEU A 129 9.75 9.71 20.82
CA LEU A 129 9.31 9.73 22.21
C LEU A 129 8.52 11.00 22.51
N SER A 130 7.58 10.91 23.43
CA SER A 130 6.98 12.06 24.09
C SER A 130 7.99 12.76 25.00
N GLU A 131 7.65 13.94 25.52
CA GLU A 131 8.50 14.66 26.49
C GLU A 131 8.72 13.88 27.79
N SER A 132 7.80 12.97 28.13
CA SER A 132 7.92 12.07 29.29
C SER A 132 8.67 10.77 28.99
N GLY A 133 9.21 10.61 27.77
CA GLY A 133 9.95 9.42 27.35
C GLY A 133 9.09 8.21 26.98
N TYR A 134 7.77 8.39 26.86
CA TYR A 134 6.82 7.37 26.41
C TYR A 134 6.64 7.40 24.89
N TYR A 135 5.83 6.48 24.35
CA TYR A 135 5.55 6.39 22.93
C TYR A 135 5.11 7.72 22.32
N ALA A 136 5.74 8.06 21.20
CA ALA A 136 5.21 9.00 20.22
C ALA A 136 5.43 8.46 18.81
N ARG A 137 4.48 8.71 17.92
CA ARG A 137 4.63 8.33 16.51
C ARG A 137 5.56 9.32 15.81
N SER A 138 6.62 8.84 15.16
CA SER A 138 7.40 9.67 14.25
C SER A 138 6.70 9.82 12.91
N HIS A 139 7.04 10.88 12.17
CA HIS A 139 6.47 11.18 10.86
C HIS A 139 6.64 10.06 9.82
N ASP A 140 7.71 9.27 9.94
CA ASP A 140 8.19 8.22 9.05
C ASP A 140 7.85 6.81 9.56
N TYR A 141 7.19 6.69 10.72
CA TYR A 141 6.91 5.39 11.36
C TYR A 141 6.06 4.46 10.47
N VAL A 142 5.01 4.99 9.85
CA VAL A 142 4.08 4.18 9.04
C VAL A 142 4.78 3.63 7.81
N ASP A 143 5.55 4.49 7.14
CA ASP A 143 6.27 4.14 5.92
C ASP A 143 7.36 3.08 6.19
N ILE A 144 8.06 3.18 7.34
CA ILE A 144 9.02 2.16 7.78
C ILE A 144 8.32 0.83 8.06
N VAL A 145 7.18 0.86 8.77
CA VAL A 145 6.46 -0.36 9.15
C VAL A 145 5.84 -1.08 7.95
N LYS A 146 5.33 -0.34 6.97
CA LYS A 146 4.76 -0.90 5.73
C LYS A 146 5.81 -1.38 4.73
N GLY A 147 7.06 -0.93 4.87
CA GLY A 147 8.11 -1.19 3.90
C GLY A 147 8.12 -0.20 2.73
N ASP A 148 7.34 0.89 2.80
CA ASP A 148 7.32 1.97 1.81
C ASP A 148 8.69 2.69 1.78
N ILE A 149 9.36 2.76 2.93
CA ILE A 149 10.77 3.15 3.02
C ILE A 149 11.59 2.08 3.72
N VAL A 150 12.56 1.53 3.00
CA VAL A 150 13.43 0.45 3.47
C VAL A 150 14.80 1.00 3.86
N GLY A 151 15.36 0.50 4.97
CA GLY A 151 16.70 0.87 5.39
C GLY A 151 17.10 0.37 6.78
N MET A 152 18.12 1.01 7.32
CA MET A 152 18.57 0.84 8.70
C MET A 152 18.34 2.14 9.46
N TRP A 153 17.49 2.10 10.47
CA TRP A 153 16.95 3.28 11.13
C TRP A 153 17.44 3.35 12.56
N ASN A 154 18.02 4.47 12.97
CA ASN A 154 18.33 4.71 14.37
C ASN A 154 17.06 5.20 15.08
N VAL A 155 16.58 4.44 16.05
CA VAL A 155 15.28 4.67 16.70
C VAL A 155 15.44 4.78 18.21
N PRO A 156 14.58 5.56 18.89
CA PRO A 156 14.71 5.77 20.33
C PRO A 156 14.26 4.59 21.19
N TYR A 157 13.48 3.64 20.67
CA TYR A 157 12.98 2.50 21.45
C TYR A 157 12.89 1.26 20.57
N VAL A 158 13.31 0.11 21.12
CA VAL A 158 13.20 -1.21 20.51
C VAL A 158 12.86 -2.24 21.60
N SER A 159 11.95 -3.16 21.31
CA SER A 159 11.53 -4.26 22.17
C SER A 159 11.56 -5.61 21.44
N SER A 160 11.10 -6.66 22.11
CA SER A 160 10.67 -7.94 21.52
C SER A 160 11.79 -8.81 20.93
N ILE A 161 12.55 -8.35 19.93
CA ILE A 161 13.66 -9.08 19.31
C ILE A 161 14.82 -8.13 19.00
N TYR A 162 16.01 -8.40 19.55
CA TYR A 162 17.18 -7.54 19.34
C TYR A 162 18.51 -8.24 19.64
N LEU A 163 19.55 -7.83 18.91
CA LEU A 163 20.92 -8.30 19.05
C LEU A 163 21.81 -7.19 19.62
N ILE A 164 22.54 -7.51 20.68
CA ILE A 164 23.40 -6.59 21.41
C ILE A 164 24.83 -7.11 21.41
N LYS A 165 25.80 -6.27 21.03
CA LYS A 165 27.22 -6.60 21.07
C LYS A 165 27.80 -6.40 22.48
N HIS A 166 28.77 -7.22 22.88
CA HIS A 166 29.37 -7.17 24.22
C HIS A 166 29.90 -5.79 24.63
N THR A 167 30.34 -4.97 23.67
CA THR A 167 30.80 -3.59 23.91
C THR A 167 29.72 -2.70 24.52
N ALA A 168 28.44 -3.03 24.34
CA ALA A 168 27.30 -2.28 24.86
C ALA A 168 26.78 -2.82 26.21
N PHE A 169 27.19 -4.02 26.65
CA PHE A 169 26.63 -4.67 27.85
C PHE A 169 26.74 -3.82 29.12
N LYS A 170 27.83 -3.07 29.28
CA LYS A 170 28.07 -2.22 30.45
C LYS A 170 27.14 -1.00 30.55
N TYR A 171 26.48 -0.64 29.46
CA TYR A 171 25.56 0.51 29.39
C TYR A 171 24.11 0.12 29.63
N ILE A 172 23.80 -1.18 29.60
CA ILE A 172 22.44 -1.67 29.75
C ILE A 172 22.06 -1.71 31.22
N ASN A 173 20.98 -1.02 31.54
CA ASN A 173 20.33 -1.08 32.83
C ASN A 173 18.86 -1.40 32.63
N TYR A 174 18.43 -2.54 33.19
CA TYR A 174 17.01 -2.87 33.24
C TYR A 174 16.34 -2.26 34.48
N ASP A 175 17.04 -1.62 35.42
CA ASP A 175 16.46 -1.10 36.66
C ASP A 175 16.00 0.36 36.58
N HIS A 176 14.69 0.60 36.71
CA HIS A 176 14.09 1.92 36.68
C HIS A 176 12.78 1.96 37.48
N GLN A 177 12.50 3.09 38.14
CA GLN A 177 11.33 3.24 39.02
C GLN A 177 10.01 3.35 38.24
N TYR A 178 10.03 4.00 37.08
CA TYR A 178 8.82 4.36 36.33
C TYR A 178 8.65 3.62 35.00
N TYR A 179 9.74 3.04 34.49
CA TYR A 179 9.77 2.45 33.16
C TYR A 179 9.76 0.94 33.25
N ASP A 180 9.05 0.30 32.32
CA ASP A 180 9.18 -1.13 32.11
C ASP A 180 10.64 -1.50 31.72
N PRO A 181 11.02 -2.79 31.80
CA PRO A 181 12.39 -3.22 31.54
C PRO A 181 12.93 -2.82 30.16
N ASP A 182 12.13 -2.87 29.10
CA ASP A 182 12.58 -2.52 27.74
C ASP A 182 12.76 -1.01 27.59
N MET A 183 11.85 -0.20 28.14
CA MET A 183 12.02 1.26 28.19
C MET A 183 13.26 1.65 29.01
N ALA A 184 13.50 1.00 30.15
CA ALA A 184 14.68 1.23 30.99
C ALA A 184 15.99 0.89 30.24
N MET A 185 16.01 -0.26 29.55
CA MET A 185 17.13 -0.64 28.69
C MET A 185 17.38 0.41 27.61
N CYS A 186 16.33 0.78 26.85
CA CYS A 186 16.44 1.75 25.77
C CYS A 186 16.94 3.10 26.28
N GLU A 187 16.42 3.57 27.42
CA GLU A 187 16.88 4.80 28.06
C GLU A 187 18.36 4.72 28.47
N SER A 188 18.78 3.63 29.11
CA SER A 188 20.18 3.46 29.54
C SER A 188 21.17 3.49 28.37
N LEU A 189 20.78 2.92 27.22
CA LEU A 189 21.54 2.97 25.98
C LEU A 189 21.58 4.37 25.37
N ARG A 190 20.43 5.07 25.30
CA ARG A 190 20.35 6.47 24.83
C ARG A 190 21.21 7.39 25.68
N ASN A 191 21.13 7.29 27.01
CA ASN A 191 21.91 8.10 27.96
C ASN A 191 23.42 7.84 27.83
N SER A 192 23.80 6.67 27.32
CA SER A 192 25.19 6.29 27.05
C SER A 192 25.65 6.57 25.62
N GLY A 193 24.80 7.19 24.78
CA GLY A 193 25.09 7.50 23.38
C GLY A 193 25.14 6.28 22.45
N VAL A 194 24.57 5.14 22.86
CA VAL A 194 24.51 3.94 22.01
C VAL A 194 23.26 4.00 21.15
N PHE A 195 23.45 4.03 19.83
CA PHE A 195 22.35 3.99 18.87
C PHE A 195 21.71 2.61 18.77
N MET A 196 20.38 2.59 18.67
CA MET A 196 19.58 1.39 18.53
C MET A 196 19.05 1.35 17.10
N TYR A 197 19.60 0.44 16.30
CA TYR A 197 19.23 0.33 14.89
C TYR A 197 18.11 -0.69 14.68
N VAL A 198 17.19 -0.40 13.77
CA VAL A 198 16.21 -1.36 13.26
C VAL A 198 16.33 -1.51 11.74
N ILE A 199 16.06 -2.71 11.20
CA ILE A 199 16.09 -2.99 9.76
C ILE A 199 14.75 -3.52 9.26
N ASN A 200 14.35 -3.12 8.05
CA ASN A 200 13.12 -3.56 7.38
C ASN A 200 13.36 -3.89 5.90
N ASP A 201 14.52 -4.43 5.56
CA ASP A 201 14.87 -4.82 4.19
C ASP A 201 14.12 -6.05 3.67
N ARG A 202 13.55 -6.84 4.57
CA ARG A 202 12.59 -7.92 4.27
C ARG A 202 11.83 -8.31 5.54
N LEU A 203 10.85 -9.19 5.39
CA LEU A 203 10.10 -9.75 6.52
C LEU A 203 10.93 -10.79 7.27
N TYR A 204 11.25 -10.51 8.53
CA TYR A 204 12.03 -11.42 9.40
C TYR A 204 11.15 -12.27 10.33
N GLY A 205 9.94 -11.79 10.62
CA GLY A 205 9.06 -12.38 11.62
C GLY A 205 7.85 -11.49 11.90
N HIS A 206 7.05 -11.88 12.89
CA HIS A 206 5.87 -11.16 13.34
C HIS A 206 5.66 -11.32 14.85
N ILE A 207 4.74 -10.51 15.39
CA ILE A 207 4.35 -10.53 16.81
C ILE A 207 2.95 -11.14 16.92
N VAL A 208 2.80 -12.16 17.77
CA VAL A 208 1.48 -12.71 18.13
C VAL A 208 0.79 -11.83 19.16
N ASN A 209 -0.52 -11.70 19.04
CA ASN A 209 -1.35 -10.97 19.97
C ASN A 209 -1.65 -11.82 21.23
N ALA A 210 -0.96 -11.51 22.32
CA ALA A 210 -1.17 -12.12 23.63
C ALA A 210 -2.24 -11.41 24.49
N ASP A 211 -2.85 -10.34 23.99
CA ASP A 211 -3.83 -9.57 24.74
C ASP A 211 -5.07 -10.43 25.04
N ASN A 212 -5.47 -10.48 26.32
CA ASN A 212 -6.61 -11.27 26.80
C ASN A 212 -6.50 -12.80 26.54
N PHE A 213 -5.28 -13.35 26.46
CA PHE A 213 -5.08 -14.79 26.32
C PHE A 213 -5.52 -15.56 27.57
N ASP A 214 -6.64 -16.30 27.47
CA ASP A 214 -7.26 -17.00 28.61
C ASP A 214 -6.68 -18.40 28.82
N ILE A 215 -5.69 -18.50 29.70
CA ILE A 215 -5.04 -19.78 30.07
C ILE A 215 -5.93 -20.71 30.90
N THR A 216 -7.12 -20.28 31.33
CA THR A 216 -8.04 -21.14 32.11
C THR A 216 -8.82 -22.10 31.21
N LEU A 217 -8.86 -21.82 29.90
CA LEU A 217 -9.48 -22.68 28.90
C LEU A 217 -8.64 -23.94 28.63
N ALA A 218 -9.31 -25.04 28.31
CA ALA A 218 -8.64 -26.19 27.71
C ALA A 218 -8.18 -25.81 26.31
N ARG A 219 -6.90 -26.02 25.99
CA ARG A 219 -6.31 -25.72 24.66
C ARG A 219 -6.56 -24.26 24.21
N PRO A 220 -6.05 -23.27 24.95
CA PRO A 220 -6.41 -21.87 24.77
C PRO A 220 -6.04 -21.30 23.39
N ASP A 221 -4.97 -21.79 22.76
CA ASP A 221 -4.60 -21.42 21.37
C ASP A 221 -5.77 -21.56 20.39
N PHE A 222 -6.61 -22.59 20.57
CA PHE A 222 -7.74 -22.89 19.70
C PHE A 222 -8.75 -21.74 19.64
N TYR A 223 -8.86 -20.94 20.69
CA TYR A 223 -9.81 -19.83 20.82
C TYR A 223 -9.34 -18.52 20.17
N THR A 224 -8.12 -18.49 19.62
CA THR A 224 -7.46 -17.23 19.20
C THR A 224 -7.54 -16.91 17.70
N LEU A 225 -8.42 -17.59 16.94
CA LEU A 225 -8.57 -17.38 15.48
C LEU A 225 -8.71 -15.89 15.09
N PHE A 226 -9.45 -15.10 15.87
CA PHE A 226 -9.70 -13.69 15.54
C PHE A 226 -8.49 -12.78 15.83
N SER A 227 -7.76 -13.04 16.92
CA SER A 227 -6.62 -12.21 17.34
C SER A 227 -5.31 -12.63 16.70
N ASN A 228 -5.20 -13.90 16.28
CA ASN A 228 -3.97 -14.53 15.76
C ASN A 228 -4.26 -15.43 14.56
N LYS A 229 -4.98 -14.90 13.56
CA LYS A 229 -5.45 -15.68 12.41
C LYS A 229 -4.33 -16.41 11.66
N TYR A 230 -3.17 -15.77 11.48
CA TYR A 230 -2.04 -16.32 10.75
C TYR A 230 -1.50 -17.60 11.41
N ASP A 231 -1.11 -17.52 12.68
CA ASP A 231 -0.60 -18.65 13.46
C ASP A 231 -1.65 -19.75 13.67
N TRP A 232 -2.91 -19.34 13.86
CA TRP A 232 -4.02 -20.29 13.99
C TRP A 232 -4.16 -21.14 12.72
N ILE A 233 -4.08 -20.52 11.53
CA ILE A 233 -4.12 -21.23 10.25
C ILE A 233 -2.93 -22.18 10.13
N GLU A 234 -1.72 -21.71 10.43
CA GLU A 234 -0.50 -22.53 10.36
C GLU A 234 -0.58 -23.78 11.25
N LYS A 235 -1.14 -23.66 12.46
CA LYS A 235 -1.29 -24.78 13.40
C LYS A 235 -2.43 -25.73 13.03
N TYR A 236 -3.57 -25.19 12.61
CA TYR A 236 -4.84 -25.92 12.62
C TYR A 236 -5.41 -26.26 11.25
N ILE A 237 -5.02 -25.55 10.18
CA ILE A 237 -5.48 -25.86 8.83
C ILE A 237 -4.46 -26.75 8.12
N HIS A 238 -4.95 -27.78 7.43
CA HIS A 238 -4.07 -28.73 6.79
C HIS A 238 -3.25 -28.04 5.66
N PRO A 239 -1.94 -28.27 5.52
CA PRO A 239 -1.12 -27.59 4.49
C PRO A 239 -1.57 -27.82 3.05
N ASN A 240 -2.25 -28.93 2.77
CA ASN A 240 -2.86 -29.21 1.46
C ASN A 240 -4.31 -28.70 1.32
N TYR A 241 -4.81 -27.91 2.27
CA TYR A 241 -6.15 -27.30 2.20
C TYR A 241 -6.29 -26.45 0.94
N THR A 242 -5.33 -25.54 0.70
CA THR A 242 -5.36 -24.63 -0.46
C THR A 242 -5.33 -25.36 -1.79
N LYS A 243 -4.61 -26.49 -1.87
CA LYS A 243 -4.61 -27.35 -3.07
C LYS A 243 -6.01 -27.86 -3.43
N GLN A 244 -6.86 -28.09 -2.44
CA GLN A 244 -8.25 -28.50 -2.64
C GLN A 244 -9.14 -27.38 -3.19
N LEU A 245 -8.66 -26.14 -3.20
CA LEU A 245 -9.35 -25.00 -3.80
C LEU A 245 -8.87 -24.72 -5.22
N GLU A 246 -7.97 -25.51 -5.80
CA GLU A 246 -7.56 -25.38 -7.20
C GLU A 246 -8.64 -25.94 -8.14
N ASP A 247 -8.86 -25.33 -9.31
CA ASP A 247 -9.99 -25.67 -10.20
C ASP A 247 -9.99 -27.11 -10.75
N ASN A 248 -8.87 -27.83 -10.68
CA ASN A 248 -8.76 -29.22 -11.16
C ASN A 248 -8.47 -30.20 -10.02
N PHE A 249 -8.70 -29.77 -8.78
CA PHE A 249 -8.57 -30.70 -7.68
C PHE A 249 -9.67 -31.77 -7.79
N ASN A 250 -9.27 -33.02 -8.00
CA ASN A 250 -10.21 -34.12 -8.07
C ASN A 250 -10.71 -34.48 -6.66
N TYR A 251 -11.95 -34.08 -6.36
CA TYR A 251 -12.55 -34.34 -5.06
C TYR A 251 -12.88 -35.82 -4.90
N ILE A 252 -12.52 -36.37 -3.74
CA ILE A 252 -12.86 -37.75 -3.42
C ILE A 252 -14.36 -37.78 -3.10
N GLN A 253 -15.12 -38.52 -3.89
CA GLN A 253 -16.56 -38.69 -3.73
C GLN A 253 -16.89 -40.15 -3.40
N PRO A 254 -16.78 -40.59 -2.14
CA PRO A 254 -16.96 -41.99 -1.76
C PRO A 254 -18.38 -42.54 -2.01
N CYS A 255 -19.40 -41.67 -2.02
CA CYS A 255 -20.78 -41.99 -2.41
C CYS A 255 -21.30 -40.87 -3.31
N PRO A 256 -22.31 -41.11 -4.18
CA PRO A 256 -22.89 -40.07 -5.03
C PRO A 256 -23.26 -38.82 -4.22
N ASP A 257 -22.79 -37.64 -4.65
CA ASP A 257 -23.00 -36.33 -4.00
C ASP A 257 -22.52 -36.24 -2.54
N VAL A 258 -21.63 -37.14 -2.11
CA VAL A 258 -20.94 -37.09 -0.81
C VAL A 258 -19.46 -36.83 -1.06
N TYR A 259 -19.00 -35.62 -0.82
CA TYR A 259 -17.61 -35.18 -1.04
C TYR A 259 -16.77 -35.32 0.22
N TRP A 260 -15.46 -35.51 0.06
CA TRP A 260 -14.56 -35.76 1.18
C TRP A 260 -13.28 -34.92 1.06
N PHE A 261 -13.09 -34.00 2.01
CA PHE A 261 -12.03 -32.99 2.00
C PHE A 261 -11.09 -33.13 3.19
N HIS A 262 -9.80 -32.86 3.01
CA HIS A 262 -8.82 -32.80 4.10
C HIS A 262 -8.66 -31.36 4.59
N VAL A 263 -9.37 -30.98 5.65
CA VAL A 263 -9.50 -29.56 6.00
C VAL A 263 -8.49 -29.14 7.07
N VAL A 264 -8.36 -29.94 8.12
CA VAL A 264 -7.68 -29.55 9.36
C VAL A 264 -6.56 -30.51 9.71
N THR A 265 -5.61 -30.04 10.53
CA THR A 265 -4.50 -30.86 11.03
C THR A 265 -4.95 -31.81 12.13
N ASP A 266 -4.10 -32.80 12.44
CA ASP A 266 -4.32 -33.68 13.60
C ASP A 266 -4.40 -32.87 14.91
N ALA A 267 -3.65 -31.77 15.02
CA ALA A 267 -3.64 -30.89 16.19
C ALA A 267 -5.01 -30.23 16.42
N PHE A 268 -5.68 -29.79 15.35
CA PHE A 268 -7.04 -29.24 15.46
C PHE A 268 -8.00 -30.28 16.03
N CYS A 269 -7.94 -31.51 15.50
CA CYS A 269 -8.80 -32.58 15.95
C CYS A 269 -8.54 -32.92 17.42
N ASP A 270 -7.28 -33.11 17.80
CA ASP A 270 -6.90 -33.47 19.17
C ASP A 270 -7.25 -32.38 20.18
N ASP A 271 -7.07 -31.11 19.81
CA ASP A 271 -7.40 -29.99 20.68
C ASP A 271 -8.91 -29.82 20.84
N LEU A 272 -9.67 -29.96 19.76
CA LEU A 272 -11.13 -29.90 19.82
C LEU A 272 -11.71 -31.06 20.64
N VAL A 273 -11.20 -32.29 20.47
CA VAL A 273 -11.57 -33.45 21.32
C VAL A 273 -11.29 -33.13 22.80
N ALA A 274 -10.11 -32.60 23.09
CA ALA A 274 -9.69 -32.28 24.46
C ALA A 274 -10.58 -31.20 25.10
N ILE A 275 -11.00 -30.19 24.34
CA ILE A 275 -11.93 -29.15 24.79
C ILE A 275 -13.28 -29.78 25.20
N MET A 276 -13.82 -30.66 24.35
CA MET A 276 -15.12 -31.30 24.58
C MET A 276 -15.08 -32.26 25.78
N GLU A 277 -14.04 -33.09 25.89
CA GLU A 277 -13.90 -34.00 27.03
C GLU A 277 -13.60 -33.26 28.33
N ASN A 278 -12.88 -32.13 28.29
CA ASN A 278 -12.68 -31.28 29.46
C ASN A 278 -14.00 -30.63 29.95
N PHE A 279 -14.89 -30.27 29.02
CA PHE A 279 -16.24 -29.80 29.38
C PHE A 279 -17.08 -30.93 30.02
N GLY A 280 -16.99 -32.14 29.46
CA GLY A 280 -17.45 -33.40 30.08
C GLY A 280 -18.97 -33.57 30.25
N LYS A 281 -19.77 -32.53 30.03
CA LYS A 281 -21.24 -32.55 30.16
C LYS A 281 -21.91 -32.97 28.84
N TRP A 282 -21.67 -34.22 28.43
CA TRP A 282 -22.31 -34.83 27.25
C TRP A 282 -23.83 -34.97 27.43
N SER A 283 -24.60 -34.90 26.34
CA SER A 283 -26.04 -35.18 26.37
C SER A 283 -26.30 -36.63 26.82
N ASP A 284 -27.52 -36.90 27.28
CA ASP A 284 -27.93 -38.26 27.62
C ASP A 284 -28.41 -39.09 26.41
N GLY A 285 -28.52 -38.47 25.23
CA GLY A 285 -29.04 -39.08 24.01
C GLY A 285 -30.56 -39.21 23.97
N SER A 286 -31.29 -38.45 24.79
CA SER A 286 -32.75 -38.38 24.78
C SER A 286 -33.28 -37.22 23.93
N ASN A 287 -34.53 -37.32 23.46
CA ASN A 287 -35.15 -36.26 22.65
C ASN A 287 -35.36 -34.95 23.43
N ASN A 288 -35.28 -34.94 24.76
CA ASN A 288 -35.52 -33.75 25.57
C ASN A 288 -34.21 -33.26 26.16
N ASP A 289 -33.70 -32.15 25.63
CA ASP A 289 -32.45 -31.57 26.09
C ASP A 289 -32.64 -30.11 26.54
N SER A 290 -32.65 -29.92 27.86
CA SER A 290 -32.81 -28.60 28.48
C SER A 290 -31.63 -27.66 28.25
N ARG A 291 -30.52 -28.15 27.69
CA ARG A 291 -29.33 -27.37 27.33
C ARG A 291 -29.52 -26.65 25.98
N LEU A 292 -30.54 -27.00 25.19
CA LEU A 292 -30.83 -26.44 23.87
C LEU A 292 -31.94 -25.37 23.93
N GLU A 293 -31.84 -24.37 23.05
CA GLU A 293 -32.92 -23.39 22.82
C GLU A 293 -34.11 -24.08 22.12
N GLY A 294 -35.13 -24.45 22.91
CA GLY A 294 -36.33 -25.18 22.45
C GLY A 294 -36.55 -26.52 23.13
N GLY A 295 -35.56 -27.05 23.87
CA GLY A 295 -35.73 -28.19 24.77
C GLY A 295 -35.92 -29.57 24.10
N TYR A 296 -35.86 -29.66 22.77
CA TYR A 296 -36.23 -30.87 22.03
C TYR A 296 -35.34 -31.12 20.81
N GLU A 297 -34.81 -32.34 20.70
CA GLU A 297 -34.02 -32.84 19.58
C GLU A 297 -34.74 -34.00 18.89
N ALA A 298 -35.03 -33.86 17.59
CA ALA A 298 -35.84 -34.85 16.85
C ALA A 298 -35.09 -36.18 16.61
N VAL A 299 -33.76 -36.12 16.53
CA VAL A 299 -32.88 -37.27 16.33
C VAL A 299 -31.72 -37.15 17.32
N PRO A 300 -31.88 -37.68 18.55
CA PRO A 300 -30.98 -37.32 19.62
C PRO A 300 -29.62 -37.99 19.48
N THR A 301 -28.58 -37.22 19.75
CA THR A 301 -27.19 -37.68 19.81
C THR A 301 -26.56 -37.36 21.14
N ARG A 302 -25.61 -38.18 21.60
CA ARG A 302 -24.75 -37.85 22.73
C ARG A 302 -23.75 -36.78 22.33
N ASP A 303 -24.03 -35.52 22.62
CA ASP A 303 -23.27 -34.41 22.07
C ASP A 303 -22.98 -33.25 23.03
N ILE A 304 -22.09 -32.38 22.56
CA ILE A 304 -21.77 -31.06 23.09
C ILE A 304 -21.82 -30.05 21.94
N HIS A 305 -22.59 -28.99 22.10
CA HIS A 305 -22.70 -27.90 21.15
C HIS A 305 -21.57 -26.88 21.33
N MET A 306 -21.10 -26.28 20.23
CA MET A 306 -20.03 -25.27 20.23
C MET A 306 -20.37 -24.07 21.14
N LYS A 307 -21.66 -23.70 21.24
CA LYS A 307 -22.14 -22.64 22.13
C LYS A 307 -21.88 -22.94 23.61
N GLN A 308 -21.92 -24.20 24.03
CA GLN A 308 -21.72 -24.61 25.42
C GLN A 308 -20.27 -24.48 25.88
N VAL A 309 -19.32 -24.51 24.93
CA VAL A 309 -17.88 -24.36 25.19
C VAL A 309 -17.31 -23.03 24.68
N GLY A 310 -18.17 -22.08 24.32
CA GLY A 310 -17.78 -20.74 23.86
C GLY A 310 -17.16 -20.67 22.46
N LEU A 311 -17.24 -21.74 21.66
CA LEU A 311 -16.64 -21.82 20.33
C LEU A 311 -17.59 -21.41 19.19
N ASP A 312 -18.85 -21.09 19.46
CA ASP A 312 -19.84 -20.81 18.40
C ASP A 312 -19.43 -19.68 17.43
N PRO A 313 -18.96 -18.49 17.88
CA PRO A 313 -18.51 -17.44 16.96
C PRO A 313 -17.28 -17.86 16.14
N LEU A 314 -16.32 -18.54 16.78
CA LEU A 314 -15.11 -19.03 16.13
C LEU A 314 -15.45 -20.06 15.07
N TRP A 315 -16.37 -20.97 15.39
CA TRP A 315 -16.80 -22.03 14.49
C TRP A 315 -17.53 -21.47 13.27
N LEU A 316 -18.41 -20.47 13.45
CA LEU A 316 -19.06 -19.79 12.32
C LEU A 316 -18.05 -19.11 11.39
N GLU A 317 -17.00 -18.50 11.95
CA GLU A 317 -15.91 -17.93 11.14
C GLU A 317 -15.09 -19.03 10.47
N PHE A 318 -14.83 -20.17 11.13
CA PHE A 318 -14.20 -21.34 10.51
C PHE A 318 -15.01 -21.86 9.31
N LEU A 319 -16.35 -21.97 9.44
CA LEU A 319 -17.21 -22.35 8.32
C LEU A 319 -17.05 -21.37 7.15
N LYS A 320 -17.06 -20.07 7.45
CA LYS A 320 -16.99 -19.02 6.42
C LYS A 320 -15.64 -19.00 5.73
N LEU A 321 -14.54 -19.16 6.47
CA LEU A 321 -13.19 -19.08 5.93
C LEU A 321 -12.76 -20.37 5.22
N PHE A 322 -13.16 -21.54 5.72
CA PHE A 322 -12.59 -22.81 5.26
C PHE A 322 -13.60 -23.78 4.64
N VAL A 323 -14.87 -23.74 5.04
CA VAL A 323 -15.90 -24.65 4.53
C VAL A 323 -16.65 -24.07 3.34
N THR A 324 -17.02 -22.79 3.38
CA THR A 324 -17.71 -22.12 2.27
C THR A 324 -16.91 -22.19 0.96
N PRO A 325 -15.58 -21.93 0.94
CA PRO A 325 -14.81 -22.07 -0.30
C PRO A 325 -14.84 -23.49 -0.87
N LEU A 326 -14.77 -24.53 -0.02
CA LEU A 326 -14.86 -25.92 -0.46
C LEU A 326 -16.29 -26.30 -0.91
N GLN A 327 -17.31 -25.76 -0.25
CA GLN A 327 -18.69 -26.01 -0.62
C GLN A 327 -19.02 -25.41 -1.98
N GLU A 328 -18.59 -24.18 -2.26
CA GLU A 328 -18.84 -23.52 -3.54
C GLU A 328 -18.15 -24.26 -4.70
N ARG A 329 -17.09 -25.04 -4.41
CA ARG A 329 -16.42 -25.91 -5.37
C ARG A 329 -17.23 -27.15 -5.76
N VAL A 330 -17.99 -27.73 -4.84
CA VAL A 330 -18.68 -29.02 -5.07
C VAL A 330 -20.20 -28.92 -5.20
N PHE A 331 -20.80 -27.85 -4.69
CA PHE A 331 -22.21 -27.52 -4.87
C PHE A 331 -22.33 -26.20 -5.64
N ILE A 332 -22.04 -26.30 -6.93
CA ILE A 332 -22.07 -25.20 -7.90
C ILE A 332 -23.45 -24.52 -7.90
N GLY A 333 -23.47 -23.19 -7.90
CA GLY A 333 -24.69 -22.38 -7.84
C GLY A 333 -25.30 -22.20 -6.44
N HIS A 334 -24.73 -22.80 -5.40
CA HIS A 334 -25.15 -22.57 -4.01
C HIS A 334 -24.27 -21.52 -3.33
N HIS A 335 -24.78 -20.28 -3.23
CA HIS A 335 -24.07 -19.14 -2.66
C HIS A 335 -24.74 -18.57 -1.39
N GLY A 336 -23.91 -18.08 -0.48
CA GLY A 336 -24.33 -17.30 0.70
C GLY A 336 -23.44 -17.53 1.93
N PRO A 337 -23.43 -16.59 2.89
CA PRO A 337 -22.68 -16.76 4.13
C PRO A 337 -23.21 -17.97 4.92
N PRO A 338 -22.34 -18.78 5.54
CA PRO A 338 -22.78 -19.97 6.25
C PRO A 338 -23.66 -19.58 7.43
N ARG A 339 -24.84 -20.21 7.52
CA ARG A 339 -25.75 -20.08 8.66
C ARG A 339 -25.99 -21.45 9.24
N SER A 340 -25.47 -21.68 10.43
CA SER A 340 -25.65 -22.93 11.15
C SER A 340 -26.09 -22.66 12.58
N LEU A 341 -27.27 -23.15 12.93
CA LEU A 341 -27.84 -23.08 14.29
C LEU A 341 -27.45 -24.31 15.13
N MET A 342 -26.98 -25.38 14.49
CA MET A 342 -26.69 -26.66 15.12
C MET A 342 -25.24 -27.06 14.81
N ASN A 343 -24.35 -26.60 15.70
CA ASN A 343 -22.91 -26.85 15.66
C ASN A 343 -22.55 -27.72 16.86
N PHE A 344 -22.27 -29.01 16.66
CA PHE A 344 -22.06 -29.92 17.78
C PHE A 344 -21.10 -31.06 17.45
N VAL A 345 -20.59 -31.64 18.52
CA VAL A 345 -19.64 -32.74 18.54
C VAL A 345 -20.34 -33.95 19.15
N VAL A 346 -20.42 -35.07 18.43
CA VAL A 346 -21.16 -36.28 18.81
C VAL A 346 -20.25 -37.41 19.26
N ARG A 347 -20.55 -38.07 20.37
CA ARG A 347 -19.85 -39.25 20.85
C ARG A 347 -20.64 -40.52 20.64
N TYR A 348 -20.04 -41.46 19.89
CA TYR A 348 -20.53 -42.84 19.82
C TYR A 348 -19.70 -43.74 20.71
N LYS A 349 -20.29 -44.70 21.42
CA LYS A 349 -19.56 -45.75 22.14
C LYS A 349 -20.39 -47.03 22.24
N PRO A 350 -19.76 -48.23 22.28
CA PRO A 350 -20.44 -49.51 22.46
C PRO A 350 -21.39 -49.57 23.67
N ASP A 351 -21.02 -48.93 24.78
CA ASP A 351 -21.71 -48.96 26.08
C ASP A 351 -22.63 -47.74 26.33
N GLU A 352 -22.60 -46.73 25.46
CA GLU A 352 -23.47 -45.55 25.54
C GLU A 352 -24.44 -45.54 24.34
N GLN A 353 -24.21 -44.68 23.34
CA GLN A 353 -24.95 -44.65 22.08
C GLN A 353 -24.02 -45.15 20.97
N PRO A 354 -24.12 -46.40 20.48
CA PRO A 354 -23.15 -46.93 19.53
C PRO A 354 -23.47 -46.69 18.06
N PHE A 355 -24.66 -46.20 17.73
CA PHE A 355 -25.11 -45.97 16.36
C PHE A 355 -26.14 -44.83 16.32
N LEU A 356 -26.45 -44.35 15.12
CA LEU A 356 -27.51 -43.39 14.89
C LEU A 356 -28.51 -43.94 13.87
N ARG A 357 -29.80 -43.98 14.26
CA ARG A 357 -30.87 -44.50 13.40
C ARG A 357 -30.97 -43.74 12.07
N PRO A 358 -31.52 -44.35 11.01
CA PRO A 358 -31.78 -43.67 9.74
C PRO A 358 -32.57 -42.36 9.89
N HIS A 359 -32.07 -41.27 9.31
CA HIS A 359 -32.71 -39.96 9.37
C HIS A 359 -32.30 -39.05 8.19
N HIS A 360 -32.91 -37.86 8.15
CA HIS A 360 -32.45 -36.71 7.36
C HIS A 360 -32.03 -35.60 8.32
N ASP A 361 -31.05 -34.81 7.89
CA ASP A 361 -30.64 -33.63 8.62
C ASP A 361 -31.55 -32.45 8.30
N ALA A 362 -31.68 -31.55 9.27
CA ALA A 362 -32.44 -30.32 9.10
C ALA A 362 -31.66 -29.24 8.34
N SER A 363 -31.00 -29.59 7.23
CA SER A 363 -30.07 -28.73 6.48
C SER A 363 -30.21 -28.80 4.98
N THR A 364 -29.67 -27.78 4.30
CA THR A 364 -29.39 -27.82 2.86
C THR A 364 -28.27 -28.83 2.58
N TYR A 365 -27.14 -28.67 3.27
CA TYR A 365 -26.04 -29.63 3.28
C TYR A 365 -25.49 -29.78 4.69
N THR A 366 -24.85 -30.91 4.92
CA THR A 366 -24.26 -31.33 6.17
C THR A 366 -22.77 -31.50 5.97
N ILE A 367 -21.99 -31.05 6.95
CA ILE A 367 -20.58 -31.41 7.05
C ILE A 367 -20.38 -32.38 8.21
N ASN A 368 -19.53 -33.38 8.00
CA ASN A 368 -19.16 -34.35 9.02
C ASN A 368 -17.64 -34.51 9.08
N LEU A 369 -17.03 -33.95 10.13
CA LEU A 369 -15.58 -33.94 10.32
C LEU A 369 -15.16 -35.04 11.30
N ALA A 370 -14.33 -35.97 10.83
CA ALA A 370 -13.77 -37.03 11.67
C ALA A 370 -12.61 -36.50 12.51
N LEU A 371 -12.65 -36.72 13.83
CA LEU A 371 -11.66 -36.21 14.78
C LEU A 371 -10.71 -37.28 15.34
N ASN A 372 -10.94 -38.55 15.04
CA ASN A 372 -10.15 -39.70 15.48
C ASN A 372 -10.00 -40.75 14.36
N ARG A 373 -9.23 -41.82 14.60
CA ARG A 373 -8.82 -42.81 13.59
C ARG A 373 -9.50 -44.16 13.79
N VAL A 374 -10.10 -44.67 12.72
CA VAL A 374 -10.62 -46.05 12.65
C VAL A 374 -9.49 -47.06 12.83
N ASP A 375 -9.78 -48.19 13.49
CA ASP A 375 -8.87 -49.31 13.80
C ASP A 375 -7.68 -48.97 14.72
N ILE A 376 -7.64 -47.73 15.24
CA ILE A 376 -6.67 -47.29 16.25
C ILE A 376 -7.41 -46.83 17.50
N ASP A 377 -8.34 -45.89 17.32
CA ASP A 377 -9.11 -45.31 18.41
C ASP A 377 -10.45 -46.06 18.64
N TYR A 378 -11.05 -46.61 17.57
CA TYR A 378 -12.31 -47.36 17.60
C TYR A 378 -12.42 -48.35 16.43
N GLU A 379 -13.21 -49.41 16.58
CA GLU A 379 -13.55 -50.36 15.51
C GLU A 379 -15.04 -50.30 15.14
N GLY A 380 -15.35 -50.52 13.86
CA GLY A 380 -16.69 -50.36 13.33
C GLY A 380 -17.08 -48.88 13.16
N GLY A 381 -18.36 -48.61 12.89
CA GLY A 381 -18.86 -47.25 12.66
C GLY A 381 -18.74 -46.77 11.22
N GLY A 382 -18.89 -45.45 11.05
CA GLY A 382 -18.98 -44.79 9.74
C GLY A 382 -20.39 -44.32 9.41
N CYS A 383 -20.61 -43.92 8.16
CA CYS A 383 -21.89 -43.40 7.68
C CYS A 383 -22.39 -44.25 6.50
N ARG A 384 -23.66 -44.64 6.51
CA ARG A 384 -24.30 -45.35 5.40
C ARG A 384 -25.43 -44.52 4.82
N PHE A 385 -25.34 -44.24 3.52
CA PHE A 385 -26.38 -43.59 2.74
C PHE A 385 -27.28 -44.65 2.11
N ILE A 386 -28.46 -44.83 2.71
CA ILE A 386 -29.34 -45.98 2.49
C ILE A 386 -29.86 -46.00 1.05
N ARG A 387 -30.24 -44.83 0.53
CA ARG A 387 -30.76 -44.70 -0.85
C ARG A 387 -29.77 -45.13 -1.93
N TYR A 388 -28.47 -45.05 -1.64
CA TYR A 388 -27.40 -45.39 -2.57
C TYR A 388 -26.75 -46.75 -2.24
N ASN A 389 -27.19 -47.42 -1.16
CA ASN A 389 -26.53 -48.58 -0.58
C ASN A 389 -25.00 -48.41 -0.48
N CYS A 390 -24.57 -47.20 -0.10
CA CYS A 390 -23.17 -46.81 -0.05
C CYS A 390 -22.78 -46.53 1.40
N SER A 391 -21.64 -47.08 1.84
CA SER A 391 -21.14 -46.96 3.21
C SER A 391 -19.71 -46.45 3.22
N ILE A 392 -19.44 -45.49 4.10
CA ILE A 392 -18.13 -44.92 4.35
C ILE A 392 -17.71 -45.38 5.74
N THR A 393 -16.96 -46.49 5.81
CA THR A 393 -16.53 -47.12 7.08
C THR A 393 -15.13 -46.73 7.52
N ALA A 394 -14.27 -46.33 6.58
CA ALA A 394 -12.87 -45.96 6.83
C ALA A 394 -12.69 -44.43 6.90
N THR A 395 -13.37 -43.76 7.82
CA THR A 395 -13.22 -42.31 8.02
C THR A 395 -11.79 -41.95 8.44
N LYS A 396 -11.31 -40.78 8.01
CA LYS A 396 -9.93 -40.31 8.18
C LYS A 396 -9.93 -39.07 9.06
N LYS A 397 -9.12 -39.09 10.12
CA LYS A 397 -8.94 -37.94 11.01
C LYS A 397 -8.56 -36.68 10.22
N GLY A 398 -9.19 -35.55 10.52
CA GLY A 398 -8.98 -34.28 9.82
C GLY A 398 -9.73 -34.14 8.49
N TRP A 399 -10.41 -35.21 8.04
CA TRP A 399 -11.20 -35.17 6.83
C TRP A 399 -12.69 -34.94 7.10
N MET A 400 -13.28 -34.06 6.30
CA MET A 400 -14.65 -33.61 6.36
C MET A 400 -15.45 -34.19 5.19
N LEU A 401 -16.49 -34.96 5.49
CA LEU A 401 -17.53 -35.30 4.54
C LEU A 401 -18.47 -34.12 4.36
N MET A 402 -18.98 -33.93 3.14
CA MET A 402 -19.98 -32.94 2.82
C MET A 402 -21.05 -33.57 1.93
N HIS A 403 -22.32 -33.51 2.33
CA HIS A 403 -23.42 -34.10 1.58
C HIS A 403 -24.72 -33.30 1.76
N PRO A 404 -25.70 -33.37 0.84
CA PRO A 404 -27.02 -32.80 1.05
C PRO A 404 -27.67 -33.31 2.34
N GLY A 405 -28.38 -32.45 3.07
CA GLY A 405 -28.99 -32.82 4.36
C GLY A 405 -30.42 -33.36 4.24
N ARG A 406 -31.15 -32.91 3.21
CA ARG A 406 -32.57 -33.22 2.99
C ARG A 406 -32.81 -34.05 1.74
N LEU A 407 -33.97 -34.73 1.70
CA LEU A 407 -34.58 -35.39 0.54
C LEU A 407 -33.80 -36.60 -0.03
N THR A 408 -32.55 -36.42 -0.43
CA THR A 408 -31.78 -37.40 -1.22
C THR A 408 -30.85 -38.27 -0.39
N HIS A 409 -30.29 -37.74 0.70
CA HIS A 409 -29.27 -38.43 1.50
C HIS A 409 -29.84 -38.91 2.83
N PHE A 410 -30.82 -39.81 2.76
CA PHE A 410 -31.32 -40.52 3.94
C PHE A 410 -30.22 -41.49 4.41
N HIS A 411 -29.71 -41.26 5.63
CA HIS A 411 -28.48 -41.90 6.07
C HIS A 411 -28.58 -42.37 7.54
N GLU A 412 -27.71 -43.31 7.91
CA GLU A 412 -27.57 -43.84 9.26
C GLU A 412 -26.10 -43.81 9.71
N GLY A 413 -25.89 -43.62 11.01
CA GLY A 413 -24.59 -43.80 11.64
C GLY A 413 -24.40 -45.28 11.97
N LEU A 414 -23.41 -45.92 11.36
CA LEU A 414 -23.13 -47.35 11.56
C LEU A 414 -22.66 -47.62 12.99
N ARG A 415 -22.85 -48.86 13.44
CA ARG A 415 -22.53 -49.27 14.82
C ARG A 415 -21.03 -49.32 15.05
N VAL A 416 -20.56 -48.63 16.10
CA VAL A 416 -19.24 -48.81 16.71
C VAL A 416 -19.27 -50.07 17.57
N THR A 417 -18.30 -50.96 17.38
CA THR A 417 -18.28 -52.32 17.95
C THR A 417 -17.28 -52.52 19.07
N SER A 418 -16.19 -51.75 19.09
CA SER A 418 -15.19 -51.79 20.16
C SER A 418 -14.44 -50.45 20.26
N ASP A 419 -13.88 -50.18 21.45
CA ASP A 419 -12.97 -49.08 21.73
C ASP A 419 -11.61 -49.69 22.12
N SER A 420 -10.48 -49.10 21.73
CA SER A 420 -9.16 -49.65 22.10
C SER A 420 -8.80 -49.35 23.58
N GLU A 421 -8.27 -50.35 24.29
CA GLU A 421 -7.95 -50.25 25.74
C GLU A 421 -6.93 -49.14 26.09
N SER A 422 -6.16 -48.63 25.12
CA SER A 422 -5.22 -47.52 25.32
C SER A 422 -5.88 -46.13 25.35
N CYS A 423 -7.15 -46.01 24.97
CA CYS A 423 -7.90 -44.76 24.97
C CYS A 423 -9.32 -44.96 25.52
N LYS A 424 -9.45 -45.11 26.84
CA LYS A 424 -10.74 -44.94 27.51
C LYS A 424 -11.28 -43.52 27.28
N GLY A 425 -12.17 -43.36 26.31
CA GLY A 425 -13.08 -42.21 26.18
C GLY A 425 -12.70 -41.15 25.14
N ARG A 426 -12.64 -41.49 23.84
CA ARG A 426 -12.58 -40.47 22.78
C ARG A 426 -13.36 -40.88 21.54
N LEU A 427 -14.62 -40.47 21.47
CA LEU A 427 -15.34 -40.40 20.20
C LEU A 427 -15.99 -39.03 20.15
N PRO A 428 -15.49 -38.14 19.29
CA PRO A 428 -16.29 -37.05 18.81
C PRO A 428 -16.30 -37.01 17.27
N ILE A 429 -17.45 -37.23 16.66
CA ILE A 429 -17.76 -36.97 15.25
C ILE A 429 -18.55 -35.67 15.24
N ILE A 430 -18.08 -34.63 14.56
CA ILE A 430 -18.91 -33.43 14.35
C ILE A 430 -19.91 -33.76 13.25
N SER A 431 -21.21 -33.69 13.53
CA SER A 431 -22.27 -33.70 12.51
C SER A 431 -22.95 -32.35 12.53
N MET A 432 -23.21 -31.74 11.38
CA MET A 432 -23.74 -30.38 11.33
C MET A 432 -24.77 -30.17 10.24
N ALA A 433 -25.85 -29.47 10.58
CA ALA A 433 -26.92 -29.13 9.67
C ALA A 433 -26.91 -27.61 9.31
N ILE A 434 -26.45 -27.23 8.10
CA ILE A 434 -26.53 -25.85 7.58
C ILE A 434 -27.91 -25.59 6.96
N ASN A 435 -28.78 -24.80 7.59
CA ASN A 435 -30.19 -24.63 7.17
C ASN A 435 -30.47 -23.26 6.52
N LYS A 436 -31.13 -23.26 5.36
CA LYS A 436 -31.77 -22.07 4.76
C LYS A 436 -33.26 -22.05 5.16
N ASN A 437 -33.66 -21.10 5.99
CA ASN A 437 -35.08 -20.89 6.31
C ASN A 437 -35.79 -20.28 5.09
N TRP A 438 -36.74 -21.03 4.53
CA TRP A 438 -37.65 -20.55 3.50
C TRP A 438 -38.88 -19.89 4.16
N LYS A 439 -38.70 -18.66 4.65
CA LYS A 439 -39.80 -17.76 5.03
C LYS A 439 -39.40 -16.33 4.70
N ASN A 440 -39.61 -15.96 3.44
CA ASN A 440 -40.08 -14.64 2.97
C ASN A 440 -40.13 -14.66 1.44
N SER A 441 -41.12 -15.37 0.91
CA SER A 441 -41.53 -15.26 -0.50
C SER A 441 -43.04 -15.39 -0.54
N LEU A 442 -43.73 -14.36 -0.05
CA LEU A 442 -45.15 -14.11 -0.30
C LEU A 442 -45.45 -12.66 0.09
N ARG A 443 -44.94 -11.73 -0.73
CA ARG A 443 -45.53 -10.42 -1.05
C ARG A 443 -44.52 -9.63 -1.87
N CYS A 444 -44.76 -9.55 -3.17
CA CYS A 444 -44.68 -8.35 -4.01
C CYS A 444 -44.60 -8.74 -5.48
N ILE A 445 -45.75 -9.04 -6.09
CA ILE A 445 -46.06 -8.61 -7.46
C ILE A 445 -47.56 -8.31 -7.46
N PHE A 446 -47.95 -7.04 -7.52
CA PHE A 446 -49.16 -6.62 -8.25
C PHE A 446 -49.07 -5.12 -8.59
N LEU A 447 -49.00 -4.90 -9.91
CA LEU A 447 -49.47 -3.75 -10.71
C LEU A 447 -48.68 -2.43 -10.80
N LEU A 448 -48.23 -2.20 -12.04
CA LEU A 448 -47.95 -0.93 -12.70
C LEU A 448 -49.22 -0.09 -12.95
N HIS A 449 -48.99 1.22 -13.06
CA HIS A 449 -49.86 2.33 -13.53
C HIS A 449 -50.94 2.79 -12.51
N LEU A 450 -51.14 4.09 -12.22
CA LEU A 450 -51.22 5.23 -13.14
C LEU A 450 -51.12 6.58 -12.38
N THR A 451 -50.60 7.61 -13.09
CA THR A 451 -50.89 9.06 -12.99
C THR A 451 -50.21 9.95 -11.93
N ILE A 452 -49.34 10.80 -12.47
CA ILE A 452 -48.92 12.11 -11.98
C ILE A 452 -50.05 13.12 -12.23
N THR A 453 -50.45 13.85 -11.19
CA THR A 453 -50.81 15.28 -11.22
C THR A 453 -50.71 15.75 -9.77
N ILE A 454 -49.94 16.79 -9.45
CA ILE A 454 -50.48 18.13 -9.18
C ILE A 454 -49.33 19.14 -9.38
N ASN A 455 -49.55 20.01 -10.37
CA ASN A 455 -49.33 21.45 -10.41
C ASN A 455 -48.37 22.11 -9.41
N GLY A 456 -47.44 22.89 -9.98
CA GLY A 456 -46.75 23.97 -9.29
C GLY A 456 -45.53 24.45 -10.06
N ASP A 457 -45.77 25.10 -11.20
CA ASP A 457 -44.78 25.77 -12.05
C ASP A 457 -43.77 26.61 -11.25
N PHE A 458 -42.49 26.62 -11.66
CA PHE A 458 -41.88 27.80 -12.30
C PHE A 458 -40.39 27.57 -12.64
N SER A 459 -40.05 27.88 -13.87
CA SER A 459 -38.70 28.25 -14.35
C SER A 459 -38.91 29.31 -15.46
N PRO A 460 -37.91 29.99 -16.04
CA PRO A 460 -36.60 30.48 -15.53
C PRO A 460 -36.29 31.95 -15.93
N GLY A 461 -35.35 32.60 -15.23
CA GLY A 461 -34.41 33.61 -15.76
C GLY A 461 -34.87 35.05 -16.07
N LYS A 462 -34.18 36.07 -15.50
CA LYS A 462 -33.47 37.19 -16.17
C LYS A 462 -33.11 38.33 -15.19
N LYS A 463 -31.99 38.99 -15.53
CA LYS A 463 -31.39 40.20 -14.94
C LYS A 463 -32.39 41.36 -14.74
N GLU A 464 -32.23 42.14 -13.65
CA GLU A 464 -31.82 43.55 -13.63
C GLU A 464 -32.16 44.28 -12.31
N ASN A 465 -31.15 44.95 -11.75
CA ASN A 465 -31.10 46.27 -11.11
C ASN A 465 -32.27 46.87 -10.26
N ARG A 466 -31.82 47.34 -9.08
CA ARG A 466 -32.13 48.60 -8.36
C ARG A 466 -33.27 48.67 -7.31
N ILE A 467 -32.81 48.84 -6.07
CA ILE A 467 -33.14 49.88 -5.05
C ILE A 467 -34.62 50.13 -4.73
N ALA A 468 -35.03 49.87 -3.47
CA ALA A 468 -35.40 50.92 -2.49
C ALA A 468 -35.96 50.34 -1.16
N THR A 469 -35.29 50.74 -0.07
CA THR A 469 -35.82 51.19 1.24
C THR A 469 -36.65 50.26 2.13
N GLY A 470 -36.19 50.07 3.37
CA GLY A 470 -37.00 49.59 4.49
C GLY A 470 -36.18 49.33 5.76
N ASN A 471 -36.02 50.38 6.58
CA ASN A 471 -35.31 50.41 7.87
C ASN A 471 -35.79 49.37 8.89
N ASN A 472 -34.84 48.70 9.56
CA ASN A 472 -34.68 48.71 11.04
C ASN A 472 -33.69 47.62 11.47
N SER A 473 -32.44 48.01 11.70
CA SER A 473 -31.54 47.34 12.63
C SER A 473 -30.58 48.40 13.15
N GLU A 474 -30.57 48.59 14.47
CA GLU A 474 -29.74 49.54 15.18
C GLU A 474 -28.27 49.39 14.77
N VAL A 475 -27.81 50.35 13.98
CA VAL A 475 -26.40 50.56 13.68
C VAL A 475 -25.85 51.37 14.84
N VAL A 476 -25.12 50.72 15.74
CA VAL A 476 -24.12 51.41 16.56
C VAL A 476 -22.97 51.77 15.62
N SER A 477 -23.07 52.94 15.01
CA SER A 477 -22.01 53.54 14.19
C SER A 477 -20.89 53.99 15.11
N ILE A 478 -19.89 53.13 15.32
CA ILE A 478 -18.59 53.57 15.81
C ILE A 478 -17.88 54.21 14.62
N ASN A 479 -17.65 55.52 14.73
CA ASN A 479 -16.85 56.32 13.81
C ASN A 479 -15.45 55.71 13.64
N LEU A 480 -15.16 55.07 12.51
CA LEU A 480 -13.78 54.78 12.07
C LEU A 480 -13.23 55.98 11.31
N HIS A 481 -12.92 57.04 12.06
CA HIS A 481 -12.09 58.14 11.60
C HIS A 481 -10.61 57.76 11.80
N PHE A 482 -9.84 57.82 10.70
CA PHE A 482 -8.39 58.04 10.63
C PHE A 482 -7.47 57.13 11.49
N LEU A 483 -6.94 56.07 10.88
CA LEU A 483 -5.52 55.79 11.12
C LEU A 483 -4.73 56.93 10.44
N PRO A 484 -3.71 57.53 11.09
CA PRO A 484 -2.76 58.40 10.40
C PRO A 484 -2.19 57.63 9.21
N SER A 485 -1.86 58.31 8.12
CA SER A 485 -1.11 57.71 7.01
C SER A 485 0.31 57.36 7.47
N VAL A 486 0.45 56.26 8.21
CA VAL A 486 1.75 55.77 8.69
C VAL A 486 2.52 55.26 7.47
N ASN A 487 3.61 55.94 7.14
CA ASN A 487 4.49 55.57 6.03
C ASN A 487 5.32 54.37 6.44
N VAL A 488 5.18 53.22 5.77
CA VAL A 488 5.96 52.01 6.09
C VAL A 488 6.96 51.72 4.98
N LYS A 489 8.23 51.54 5.34
CA LYS A 489 9.31 51.08 4.46
C LYS A 489 9.67 49.65 4.81
N ILE A 490 9.66 48.79 3.80
CA ILE A 490 9.82 47.34 3.99
C ILE A 490 11.07 46.90 3.26
N PHE A 491 12.04 46.41 4.01
CA PHE A 491 13.34 45.99 3.49
C PHE A 491 13.55 44.50 3.70
N THR A 492 14.25 43.90 2.75
CA THR A 492 14.74 42.52 2.88
C THR A 492 16.12 42.40 2.23
N ILE A 493 16.82 41.31 2.50
CA ILE A 493 18.09 40.97 1.86
C ILE A 493 17.86 39.84 0.86
N ALA A 494 18.43 39.96 -0.33
CA ALA A 494 18.39 38.92 -1.33
C ALA A 494 19.67 38.88 -2.16
N ASP A 495 20.27 37.70 -2.28
CA ASP A 495 21.51 37.47 -3.03
C ASP A 495 21.24 36.94 -4.46
N GLY A 496 19.97 37.02 -4.89
CA GLY A 496 19.51 36.59 -6.21
C GLY A 496 18.02 36.23 -6.22
N GLN A 497 17.49 35.95 -7.41
CA GLN A 497 16.11 35.51 -7.61
C GLN A 497 15.97 33.99 -7.39
N THR A 498 16.11 33.55 -6.14
CA THR A 498 15.85 32.14 -5.75
C THR A 498 14.36 31.85 -5.68
N ASP A 499 13.96 30.57 -5.74
CA ASP A 499 12.54 30.19 -5.65
C ASP A 499 11.93 30.60 -4.30
N GLY A 500 12.73 30.55 -3.22
CA GLY A 500 12.36 31.07 -1.90
C GLY A 500 12.07 32.57 -1.90
N PHE A 501 12.93 33.37 -2.53
CA PHE A 501 12.71 34.81 -2.70
C PHE A 501 11.47 35.12 -3.54
N LEU A 502 11.26 34.39 -4.64
CA LEU A 502 10.08 34.56 -5.51
C LEU A 502 8.79 34.21 -4.76
N ARG A 503 8.79 33.18 -3.91
CA ARG A 503 7.68 32.86 -3.01
C ARG A 503 7.41 34.01 -2.04
N TYR A 504 8.45 34.57 -1.43
CA TYR A 504 8.33 35.70 -0.50
C TYR A 504 7.70 36.93 -1.17
N VAL A 505 8.22 37.35 -2.33
CA VAL A 505 7.67 38.48 -3.11
C VAL A 505 6.23 38.23 -3.51
N ARG A 506 5.90 36.98 -3.91
CA ARG A 506 4.52 36.62 -4.23
C ARG A 506 3.59 36.74 -3.03
N SER A 507 4.01 36.23 -1.87
CA SER A 507 3.21 36.34 -0.65
C SER A 507 2.98 37.81 -0.29
N ALA A 508 4.01 38.66 -0.40
CA ALA A 508 3.89 40.09 -0.17
C ALA A 508 2.86 40.74 -1.12
N HIS A 509 2.97 40.47 -2.42
CA HIS A 509 2.06 41.01 -3.43
C HIS A 509 0.59 40.63 -3.19
N ILE A 510 0.32 39.38 -2.79
CA ILE A 510 -1.04 38.90 -2.48
C ILE A 510 -1.69 39.73 -1.37
N TYR A 511 -0.90 40.15 -0.39
CA TYR A 511 -1.36 40.95 0.74
C TYR A 511 -1.13 42.46 0.58
N GLY A 512 -0.84 42.91 -0.64
CA GLY A 512 -0.67 44.35 -0.97
C GLY A 512 0.59 44.98 -0.36
N ILE A 513 1.63 44.19 -0.15
CA ILE A 513 2.89 44.59 0.48
C ILE A 513 3.96 44.79 -0.60
N GLU A 514 4.52 45.99 -0.68
CA GLU A 514 5.67 46.31 -1.55
C GLU A 514 6.98 46.18 -0.76
N VAL A 515 7.86 45.30 -1.21
CA VAL A 515 9.13 44.98 -0.54
C VAL A 515 10.32 45.53 -1.34
N THR A 516 11.30 46.12 -0.66
CA THR A 516 12.53 46.62 -1.27
C THR A 516 13.68 45.64 -0.99
N PRO A 517 14.10 44.81 -1.96
CA PRO A 517 15.24 43.93 -1.80
C PRO A 517 16.56 44.71 -1.87
N LEU A 518 17.39 44.54 -0.85
CA LEU A 518 18.76 45.02 -0.81
C LEU A 518 19.70 43.89 -1.30
N HIS A 519 20.83 44.24 -1.90
CA HIS A 519 21.89 43.32 -2.35
C HIS A 519 21.64 42.49 -3.64
N MET A 520 20.51 42.68 -4.33
CA MET A 520 20.03 41.87 -5.47
C MET A 520 20.99 41.66 -6.69
N ASN A 521 22.10 42.39 -6.77
CA ASN A 521 23.01 42.41 -7.94
C ASN A 521 24.49 42.11 -7.60
N HIS A 522 24.80 41.58 -6.42
CA HIS A 522 26.19 41.29 -6.05
C HIS A 522 26.62 39.91 -6.56
N LYS A 523 27.81 39.83 -7.20
CA LYS A 523 28.40 38.53 -7.56
C LYS A 523 28.99 37.91 -6.29
N PRO A 524 28.75 36.61 -6.01
CA PRO A 524 29.34 35.95 -4.86
C PRO A 524 30.88 35.94 -5.01
N ASP A 525 31.58 36.57 -4.07
CA ASP A 525 33.03 36.49 -3.98
C ASP A 525 33.44 35.05 -3.66
N LYS A 526 34.51 34.57 -4.33
CA LYS A 526 35.04 33.22 -4.14
C LYS A 526 35.49 33.02 -2.68
N ILE A 527 34.92 31.99 -2.06
CA ILE A 527 35.45 31.18 -0.94
C ILE A 527 36.50 31.91 -0.09
N THR A 528 36.02 32.62 0.92
CA THR A 528 36.77 32.84 2.16
C THR A 528 35.82 32.68 3.35
N SER A 529 36.38 32.31 4.48
CA SER A 529 35.75 32.15 5.79
C SER A 529 35.16 33.48 6.29
N GLN A 530 33.97 33.86 5.80
CA GLN A 530 33.54 35.26 5.78
C GLN A 530 32.04 35.49 6.10
N VAL A 531 31.39 34.57 6.82
CA VAL A 531 29.97 34.73 7.24
C VAL A 531 29.77 36.04 8.01
N MET A 532 30.65 36.33 8.98
CA MET A 532 30.56 37.53 9.83
C MET A 532 30.83 38.85 9.08
N GLU A 533 31.67 38.83 8.05
CA GLU A 533 31.93 40.02 7.22
C GLU A 533 30.79 40.29 6.23
N ASN A 534 30.10 39.25 5.76
CA ASN A 534 28.87 39.39 4.99
C ASN A 534 27.72 39.93 5.86
N ASP A 535 27.56 39.45 7.10
CA ASP A 535 26.57 39.95 8.06
C ASP A 535 26.76 41.46 8.33
N ARG A 536 28.00 41.90 8.50
CA ARG A 536 28.33 43.33 8.66
C ARG A 536 27.97 44.16 7.42
N LYS A 537 28.28 43.65 6.22
CA LYS A 537 27.91 44.32 4.96
C LYS A 537 26.39 44.46 4.83
N ILE A 538 25.65 43.40 5.14
CA ILE A 538 24.17 43.38 5.12
C ILE A 538 23.60 44.45 6.05
N MET A 539 24.12 44.54 7.27
CA MET A 539 23.65 45.49 8.27
C MET A 539 23.97 46.94 7.92
N ASN A 540 25.14 47.20 7.34
CA ASN A 540 25.47 48.52 6.79
C ASN A 540 24.53 48.89 5.63
N LEU A 541 24.21 47.95 4.73
CA LEU A 541 23.25 48.20 3.64
C LEU A 541 21.86 48.56 4.19
N LEU A 542 21.41 47.86 5.24
CA LEU A 542 20.15 48.16 5.89
C LEU A 542 20.17 49.55 6.54
N ARG A 543 21.25 49.88 7.26
CA ARG A 543 21.44 51.20 7.88
C ARG A 543 21.42 52.31 6.82
N ASP A 544 22.17 52.14 5.74
CA ASP A 544 22.28 53.13 4.66
C ASP A 544 20.93 53.31 3.92
N ALA A 545 20.13 52.24 3.80
CA ALA A 545 18.78 52.30 3.24
C ALA A 545 17.78 53.02 4.15
N ILE A 546 17.99 52.98 5.48
CA ILE A 546 17.15 53.65 6.48
C ILE A 546 17.57 55.09 6.73
N ALA A 547 18.84 55.44 6.46
CA ALA A 547 19.41 56.76 6.68
C ALA A 547 18.56 57.94 6.16
N PRO A 548 17.85 57.87 5.02
CA PRO A 548 16.99 58.96 4.56
C PRO A 548 15.76 59.23 5.45
N TYR A 549 15.45 58.36 6.40
CA TYR A 549 14.25 58.39 7.24
C TYR A 549 14.56 58.56 8.73
N TYR A 550 15.83 58.75 9.10
CA TYR A 550 16.29 58.72 10.49
C TYR A 550 15.64 59.78 11.41
N ASP A 551 15.14 60.87 10.85
CA ASP A 551 14.47 61.98 11.55
C ASP A 551 12.93 61.95 11.40
N GLN A 552 12.37 60.97 10.69
CA GLN A 552 10.93 60.84 10.42
C GLN A 552 10.24 59.99 11.51
N SER A 553 9.71 60.65 12.54
CA SER A 553 9.09 59.99 13.70
C SER A 553 7.80 59.21 13.41
N ASP A 554 7.17 59.44 12.26
CA ASP A 554 5.93 58.79 11.81
C ASP A 554 6.17 57.66 10.79
N THR A 555 7.43 57.41 10.41
CA THR A 555 7.80 56.37 9.44
C THR A 555 8.19 55.09 10.17
N LEU A 556 7.56 53.97 9.79
CA LEU A 556 7.91 52.63 10.26
C LEU A 556 8.83 51.94 9.27
N VAL A 557 9.74 51.13 9.80
CA VAL A 557 10.61 50.23 9.06
C VAL A 557 10.28 48.80 9.47
N LEU A 558 9.90 47.97 8.50
CA LEU A 558 9.75 46.52 8.65
C LEU A 558 10.90 45.83 7.93
N PHE A 559 11.69 45.06 8.66
CA PHE A 559 12.72 44.21 8.09
C PHE A 559 12.30 42.74 8.21
N THR A 560 12.57 41.96 7.16
CA THR A 560 12.39 40.52 7.16
C THR A 560 13.48 39.84 6.33
N HIS A 561 13.86 38.61 6.69
CA HIS A 561 14.47 37.68 5.74
C HIS A 561 13.53 37.43 4.55
N SER A 562 14.06 36.88 3.46
CA SER A 562 13.26 36.60 2.25
C SER A 562 13.15 35.11 1.92
N HIS A 563 14.25 34.36 1.97
CA HIS A 563 14.28 33.01 1.37
C HIS A 563 13.39 32.00 2.10
N ASP A 564 13.18 32.20 3.40
CA ASP A 564 12.45 31.36 4.33
C ASP A 564 11.35 32.14 5.08
N VAL A 565 10.78 33.16 4.45
CA VAL A 565 9.68 33.97 5.01
C VAL A 565 8.48 34.01 4.05
N ILE A 566 7.27 34.07 4.59
CA ILE A 566 6.03 34.38 3.86
C ILE A 566 5.16 35.36 4.66
N PHE A 567 4.43 36.21 3.94
CA PHE A 567 3.35 37.01 4.49
C PHE A 567 2.01 36.27 4.44
N THR A 568 1.20 36.43 5.49
CA THR A 568 -0.12 35.82 5.66
C THR A 568 -1.21 36.82 6.06
N ALA A 569 -0.87 38.12 6.15
CA ALA A 569 -1.79 39.20 6.51
C ALA A 569 -1.44 40.49 5.75
N SER A 570 -2.40 41.42 5.67
CA SER A 570 -2.19 42.72 5.02
C SER A 570 -1.23 43.61 5.82
N LEU A 571 -0.60 44.57 5.14
CA LEU A 571 0.26 45.55 5.81
C LEU A 571 -0.48 46.28 6.93
N ARG A 572 -1.76 46.58 6.72
CA ARG A 572 -2.63 47.25 7.68
C ARG A 572 -2.74 46.43 8.97
N ASP A 573 -3.05 45.15 8.87
CA ASP A 573 -3.23 44.27 10.04
C ASP A 573 -1.92 44.12 10.82
N ILE A 574 -0.77 44.06 10.12
CA ILE A 574 0.56 44.00 10.74
C ILE A 574 0.85 45.30 11.52
N VAL A 575 0.54 46.46 10.94
CA VAL A 575 0.75 47.76 11.58
C VAL A 575 -0.19 47.95 12.78
N GLU A 576 -1.48 47.61 12.65
CA GLU A 576 -2.45 47.69 13.74
C GLU A 576 -1.97 46.87 14.96
N LYS A 577 -1.58 45.60 14.74
CA LYS A 577 -1.00 44.76 15.79
C LYS A 577 0.30 45.30 16.37
N PHE A 578 1.15 45.93 15.57
CA PHE A 578 2.37 46.55 16.07
C PHE A 578 2.07 47.70 17.02
N LEU A 579 1.12 48.57 16.66
CA LEU A 579 0.71 49.72 17.48
C LEU A 579 0.13 49.26 18.83
N GLU A 580 -0.60 48.14 18.86
CA GLU A 580 -1.13 47.53 20.09
C GLU A 580 -0.02 47.05 21.06
N THR A 581 1.18 46.75 20.55
CA THR A 581 2.29 46.33 21.42
C THR A 581 2.92 47.47 22.23
N GLU A 582 2.64 48.72 21.86
CA GLU A 582 3.28 49.94 22.39
C GLU A 582 4.83 49.92 22.32
N ALA A 583 5.40 49.04 21.51
CA ALA A 583 6.84 49.01 21.28
C ALA A 583 7.25 50.18 20.38
N LYS A 584 8.45 50.72 20.60
CA LYS A 584 9.08 51.59 19.59
C LYS A 584 9.82 50.77 18.54
N LEU A 585 10.32 49.60 18.96
CA LEU A 585 10.96 48.60 18.11
C LEU A 585 10.58 47.21 18.62
N LEU A 586 9.98 46.39 17.77
CA LEU A 586 9.51 45.06 18.09
C LEU A 586 10.26 44.02 17.25
N PHE A 587 11.00 43.13 17.92
CA PHE A 587 11.64 41.99 17.27
C PHE A 587 10.73 40.76 17.33
N SER A 588 10.85 39.89 16.32
CA SER A 588 10.30 38.54 16.41
C SER A 588 10.94 37.76 17.56
N ALA A 589 10.18 36.85 18.16
CA ALA A 589 10.65 36.01 19.25
C ALA A 589 10.70 34.53 18.86
N GLU A 590 11.62 33.77 19.44
CA GLU A 590 11.75 32.33 19.26
C GLU A 590 11.93 31.56 20.59
N LYS A 591 11.81 30.23 20.50
CA LYS A 591 11.93 29.32 21.65
C LYS A 591 13.37 28.99 22.01
N ILE A 592 14.30 29.16 21.07
CA ILE A 592 15.69 28.73 21.22
C ILE A 592 16.55 29.96 21.42
N CYS A 593 17.32 29.97 22.50
CA CYS A 593 18.31 31.00 22.76
C CYS A 593 19.54 30.72 21.90
N TRP A 594 19.77 31.51 20.86
CA TRP A 594 20.86 31.31 19.90
C TRP A 594 21.45 32.66 19.47
N PRO A 595 22.78 32.75 19.22
CA PRO A 595 23.79 31.68 19.29
C PRO A 595 24.41 31.46 20.68
N ASP A 596 24.30 32.43 21.59
CA ASP A 596 25.01 32.43 22.87
C ASP A 596 24.08 32.06 24.03
N TYR A 597 24.23 30.84 24.53
CA TYR A 597 23.39 30.28 25.59
C TYR A 597 23.67 30.91 26.97
N ASP A 598 24.80 31.58 27.17
CA ASP A 598 25.11 32.23 28.45
C ASP A 598 24.25 33.49 28.65
N LEU A 599 23.80 34.10 27.57
CA LEU A 599 22.93 35.29 27.59
C LEU A 599 21.48 34.97 27.94
N CYS A 600 21.03 33.70 27.90
CA CYS A 600 19.62 33.35 28.11
C CYS A 600 19.10 33.78 29.49
N SER A 601 19.96 33.74 30.50
CA SER A 601 19.63 34.15 31.87
C SER A 601 19.36 35.65 31.99
N ARG A 602 19.90 36.46 31.06
CA ARG A 602 19.75 37.92 31.03
C ARG A 602 18.49 38.41 30.33
N TYR A 603 17.77 37.53 29.64
CA TYR A 603 16.48 37.87 29.05
C TYR A 603 15.42 38.06 30.15
N PRO A 604 14.49 39.01 29.99
CA PRO A 604 13.32 39.11 30.87
C PRO A 604 12.56 37.78 30.96
N ALA A 605 11.93 37.51 32.10
CA ALA A 605 11.02 36.38 32.23
C ALA A 605 9.74 36.65 31.45
N VAL A 606 9.18 35.60 30.83
CA VAL A 606 7.94 35.66 30.03
C VAL A 606 6.97 34.59 30.53
N GLN A 607 5.71 34.67 30.09
CA GLN A 607 4.70 33.65 30.37
C GLN A 607 5.21 32.25 29.96
N SER A 608 4.79 31.21 30.68
CA SER A 608 5.09 29.82 30.32
C SER A 608 4.69 29.56 28.86
N GLN A 609 5.52 28.81 28.14
CA GLN A 609 5.36 28.52 26.70
C GLN A 609 5.44 29.74 25.77
N ALA A 610 5.69 30.96 26.24
CA ALA A 610 5.94 32.09 25.34
C ALA A 610 7.34 32.00 24.70
N SER A 611 7.50 32.57 23.52
CA SER A 611 8.81 32.71 22.87
C SER A 611 9.62 33.78 23.61
N ARG A 612 10.68 33.36 24.30
CA ARG A 612 11.43 34.24 25.21
C ARG A 612 12.59 34.99 24.54
N PHE A 613 13.16 34.41 23.49
CA PHE A 613 14.45 34.86 22.96
C PHE A 613 14.26 35.65 21.67
N LEU A 614 15.15 36.61 21.41
CA LEU A 614 15.09 37.44 20.20
C LEU A 614 15.38 36.60 18.96
N ASN A 615 14.67 36.83 17.86
CA ASN A 615 15.05 36.38 16.52
C ASN A 615 15.14 37.58 15.59
N SER A 616 16.29 37.70 14.92
CA SER A 616 16.65 38.82 14.04
C SER A 616 16.12 38.70 12.61
N GLY A 617 15.49 37.58 12.27
CA GLY A 617 14.96 37.36 10.93
C GLY A 617 13.75 38.21 10.59
N ALA A 618 13.11 38.84 11.57
CA ALA A 618 12.08 39.86 11.33
C ALA A 618 11.95 40.83 12.51
N PHE A 619 11.73 42.11 12.21
CA PHE A 619 11.40 43.15 13.20
C PHE A 619 10.69 44.34 12.55
N ILE A 620 9.94 45.10 13.34
CA ILE A 620 9.26 46.33 12.93
C ILE A 620 9.47 47.42 13.97
N GLY A 621 9.72 48.66 13.56
CA GLY A 621 9.85 49.79 14.47
C GLY A 621 9.92 51.14 13.77
N TYR A 622 9.93 52.21 14.55
CA TYR A 622 10.04 53.57 14.02
C TYR A 622 11.46 53.84 13.48
N ALA A 623 11.54 54.53 12.34
CA ALA A 623 12.79 54.77 11.63
C ALA A 623 13.91 55.38 12.50
N PRO A 624 13.65 56.36 13.40
CA PRO A 624 14.69 56.88 14.29
C PRO A 624 15.27 55.83 15.24
N GLN A 625 14.44 54.94 15.79
CA GLN A 625 14.89 53.89 16.71
C GLN A 625 15.64 52.78 15.98
N VAL A 626 15.19 52.40 14.77
CA VAL A 626 15.91 51.42 13.96
C VAL A 626 17.26 51.99 13.52
N TYR A 627 17.31 53.25 13.08
CA TYR A 627 18.57 53.90 12.70
C TYR A 627 19.53 53.99 13.89
N ALA A 628 19.06 54.45 15.06
CA ALA A 628 19.87 54.53 16.27
C ALA A 628 20.41 53.17 16.73
N LEU A 629 19.64 52.09 16.56
CA LEU A 629 20.11 50.73 16.82
C LEU A 629 21.22 50.28 15.85
N LEU A 630 21.21 50.76 14.60
CA LEU A 630 22.18 50.39 13.57
C LEU A 630 23.38 51.35 13.48
N ASP A 631 23.35 52.47 14.18
CA ASP A 631 24.43 53.46 14.18
C ASP A 631 25.67 52.96 14.95
N GLU A 632 25.48 52.06 15.92
CA GLU A 632 26.58 51.36 16.58
C GLU A 632 27.26 50.36 15.61
N PRO A 633 28.60 50.40 15.45
CA PRO A 633 29.28 49.51 14.52
C PRO A 633 29.27 48.06 15.02
N ILE A 634 28.94 47.14 14.13
CA ILE A 634 29.04 45.70 14.40
C ILE A 634 30.52 45.28 14.56
N GLY A 635 30.80 44.57 15.65
CA GLY A 635 32.11 43.98 15.92
C GLY A 635 32.53 42.99 14.82
N TYR A 636 33.84 42.90 14.54
CA TYR A 636 34.39 42.10 13.44
C TYR A 636 34.10 40.58 13.58
N ASP A 637 33.86 40.11 14.79
CA ASP A 637 33.64 38.71 15.19
C ASP A 637 32.17 38.41 15.56
N MET A 638 31.23 39.29 15.17
CA MET A 638 29.84 39.23 15.61
C MET A 638 28.86 39.08 14.44
N GLY A 639 28.01 38.04 14.46
CA GLY A 639 26.87 37.92 13.55
C GLY A 639 25.69 38.80 13.96
N TYR A 640 24.78 39.11 13.02
CA TYR A 640 23.70 40.08 13.25
C TYR A 640 22.70 39.66 14.35
N GLN A 641 22.40 38.37 14.49
CA GLN A 641 21.57 37.86 15.60
C GLN A 641 22.18 38.21 16.96
N LEU A 642 23.48 37.91 17.15
CA LEU A 642 24.18 38.17 18.41
C LEU A 642 24.27 39.67 18.69
N TYR A 643 24.44 40.48 17.65
CA TYR A 643 24.41 41.95 17.74
C TYR A 643 23.10 42.46 18.35
N PHE A 644 21.96 42.06 17.78
CA PHE A 644 20.65 42.47 18.29
C PHE A 644 20.35 41.87 19.68
N THR A 645 20.76 40.62 19.94
CA THR A 645 20.66 40.00 21.26
C THR A 645 21.39 40.82 22.32
N LYS A 646 22.63 41.25 22.06
CA LYS A 646 23.42 42.07 22.99
C LYS A 646 22.78 43.42 23.28
N ALA A 647 22.21 44.07 22.25
CA ALA A 647 21.45 45.31 22.41
C ALA A 647 20.19 45.11 23.27
N PHE A 648 19.48 43.99 23.11
CA PHE A 648 18.27 43.69 23.86
C PHE A 648 18.52 43.32 25.34
N VAL A 649 19.56 42.53 25.63
CA VAL A 649 19.89 42.14 27.02
C VAL A 649 20.62 43.25 27.80
N ASN A 650 20.99 44.34 27.14
CA ASN A 650 21.42 45.58 27.78
C ASN A 650 20.19 46.41 28.17
N GLU A 651 19.90 46.45 29.46
CA GLU A 651 18.70 47.12 30.00
C GLU A 651 18.61 48.59 29.61
N SER A 652 19.73 49.33 29.67
CA SER A 652 19.74 50.75 29.31
C SER A 652 19.46 50.97 27.83
N GLN A 653 20.08 50.19 26.93
CA GLN A 653 19.82 50.28 25.49
C GLN A 653 18.38 49.84 25.16
N ARG A 654 17.89 48.75 25.78
CA ARG A 654 16.52 48.24 25.60
C ARG A 654 15.47 49.28 25.98
N GLU A 655 15.63 49.96 27.11
CA GLU A 655 14.71 51.00 27.57
C GLU A 655 14.80 52.27 26.70
N ASN A 656 16.01 52.74 26.39
CA ASN A 656 16.23 53.94 25.58
C ASN A 656 15.62 53.81 24.17
N LEU A 657 15.81 52.65 23.53
CA LEU A 657 15.29 52.37 22.19
C LEU A 657 13.85 51.83 22.21
N GLY A 658 13.30 51.51 23.38
CA GLY A 658 11.95 50.97 23.54
C GLY A 658 11.77 49.61 22.85
N ILE A 659 12.76 48.71 23.00
CA ILE A 659 12.78 47.40 22.35
C ILE A 659 11.91 46.39 23.11
N LYS A 660 10.99 45.74 22.41
CA LYS A 660 10.18 44.60 22.91
C LYS A 660 10.34 43.38 21.98
N LEU A 661 9.90 42.22 22.47
CA LEU A 661 9.81 40.98 21.69
C LEU A 661 8.36 40.58 21.50
N ASP A 662 8.01 40.04 20.34
CA ASP A 662 6.68 39.46 20.07
C ASP A 662 6.56 38.05 20.68
N THR A 663 6.50 37.99 22.01
CA THR A 663 6.58 36.75 22.78
C THR A 663 5.41 35.79 22.55
N HIS A 664 4.27 36.32 22.11
CA HIS A 664 3.02 35.60 21.86
C HIS A 664 2.78 35.29 20.37
N SER A 665 3.77 35.59 19.51
CA SER A 665 3.69 35.38 18.05
C SER A 665 2.46 36.06 17.42
N THR A 666 2.16 37.29 17.86
CA THR A 666 0.99 38.06 17.41
C THR A 666 1.15 38.50 15.95
N ILE A 667 2.38 38.85 15.58
CA ILE A 667 2.78 39.32 14.25
C ILE A 667 3.70 38.29 13.61
N PHE A 668 4.73 37.83 14.33
CA PHE A 668 5.80 36.99 13.81
C PHE A 668 5.72 35.57 14.38
N GLN A 669 5.69 34.57 13.51
CA GLN A 669 5.80 33.17 13.89
C GLN A 669 7.09 32.56 13.35
N ASN A 670 8.07 32.40 14.25
CA ASN A 670 9.26 31.59 13.99
C ASN A 670 8.88 30.10 14.15
N LEU A 671 9.24 29.25 13.19
CA LEU A 671 8.85 27.83 13.19
C LEU A 671 9.79 26.94 14.00
N ASN A 672 11.08 27.29 14.10
CA ASN A 672 12.06 26.48 14.82
C ASN A 672 11.72 26.41 16.32
N GLY A 673 11.58 25.19 16.85
CA GLY A 673 11.16 24.96 18.23
C GLY A 673 9.68 25.24 18.53
N ALA A 674 8.89 25.78 17.58
CA ALA A 674 7.48 26.13 17.76
C ALA A 674 6.52 25.25 16.92
N LYS A 675 7.01 24.13 16.35
CA LYS A 675 6.21 23.24 15.51
C LYS A 675 4.95 22.70 16.20
N LYS A 676 4.98 22.51 17.52
CA LYS A 676 3.82 22.06 18.33
C LYS A 676 2.85 23.20 18.66
N ASP A 677 3.31 24.45 18.57
CA ASP A 677 2.48 25.62 18.89
C ASP A 677 1.56 25.99 17.73
N ILE A 678 1.88 25.53 16.52
CA ILE A 678 1.15 25.88 15.31
C ILE A 678 0.06 24.86 14.98
N GLN A 679 -1.11 25.38 14.67
CA GLN A 679 -2.19 24.65 14.02
C GLN A 679 -2.28 25.13 12.57
N PHE A 680 -2.05 24.23 11.63
CA PHE A 680 -2.23 24.49 10.21
C PHE A 680 -3.64 24.05 9.80
N LEU A 681 -4.42 25.00 9.30
CA LEU A 681 -5.82 24.81 8.96
C LEU A 681 -5.98 24.98 7.45
N ILE A 682 -6.58 24.00 6.80
CA ILE A 682 -6.93 24.07 5.37
C ILE A 682 -8.45 24.08 5.26
N HIS A 683 -8.99 25.06 4.55
CA HIS A 683 -10.42 25.12 4.29
C HIS A 683 -10.82 24.01 3.29
N SER A 684 -11.81 23.19 3.63
CA SER A 684 -12.14 21.97 2.86
C SER A 684 -12.63 22.22 1.42
N VAL A 685 -13.18 23.41 1.15
CA VAL A 685 -13.70 23.77 -0.20
C VAL A 685 -12.72 24.59 -1.02
N THR A 686 -12.18 25.68 -0.44
CA THR A 686 -11.28 26.58 -1.16
C THR A 686 -9.84 26.09 -1.17
N TYR A 687 -9.48 25.16 -0.28
CA TYR A 687 -8.11 24.73 -0.02
C TYR A 687 -7.18 25.89 0.37
N GLU A 688 -7.74 27.00 0.88
CA GLU A 688 -6.94 28.07 1.45
C GLU A 688 -6.41 27.64 2.82
N GLY A 689 -5.11 27.86 3.02
CA GLY A 689 -4.43 27.57 4.27
C GLY A 689 -4.42 28.77 5.21
N SER A 690 -4.40 28.52 6.51
CA SER A 690 -4.08 29.51 7.53
C SER A 690 -3.24 28.87 8.65
N ILE A 691 -2.36 29.67 9.26
CA ILE A 691 -1.58 29.25 10.42
C ILE A 691 -2.08 30.02 11.63
N LYS A 692 -2.38 29.25 12.67
CA LYS A 692 -2.77 29.74 13.99
C LYS A 692 -1.73 29.31 15.02
N ASN A 693 -1.33 30.21 15.91
CA ASN A 693 -0.65 29.81 17.13
C ASN A 693 -1.70 29.37 18.16
N ALA A 694 -1.77 28.07 18.44
CA ALA A 694 -2.79 27.48 19.30
C ALA A 694 -2.57 27.77 20.80
N ILE A 695 -1.36 28.14 21.20
CA ILE A 695 -1.02 28.43 22.61
C ILE A 695 -1.61 29.78 23.04
N PHE A 696 -1.50 30.78 22.16
CA PHE A 696 -1.93 32.15 22.46
C PHE A 696 -3.12 32.63 21.63
N ASP A 697 -3.73 31.74 20.85
CA ASP A 697 -4.89 32.03 20.00
C ASP A 697 -4.64 33.16 19.00
N THR A 698 -3.39 33.32 18.54
CA THR A 698 -2.99 34.38 17.62
C THR A 698 -2.93 33.89 16.17
N MET A 699 -3.13 34.81 15.23
CA MET A 699 -2.99 34.60 13.78
C MET A 699 -1.82 35.45 13.27
N PRO A 700 -0.59 34.91 13.25
CA PRO A 700 0.59 35.66 12.84
C PRO A 700 0.50 36.13 11.38
N GLY A 701 0.99 37.33 11.10
CA GLY A 701 1.00 37.92 9.75
C GLY A 701 2.28 37.63 8.94
N ILE A 702 3.34 37.18 9.61
CA ILE A 702 4.64 36.87 9.02
C ILE A 702 5.12 35.53 9.59
N ILE A 703 5.33 34.55 8.71
CA ILE A 703 5.83 33.22 9.09
C ILE A 703 7.28 33.10 8.65
N HIS A 704 8.17 32.79 9.58
CA HIS A 704 9.61 32.64 9.34
C HIS A 704 10.07 31.23 9.69
N ALA A 705 10.57 30.52 8.70
CA ALA A 705 11.02 29.14 8.82
C ALA A 705 12.51 29.04 9.13
N ASN A 706 12.89 29.70 10.22
CA ASN A 706 14.26 29.71 10.71
C ASN A 706 14.79 28.28 10.96
N GLY A 707 16.10 28.11 10.84
CA GLY A 707 16.77 26.84 11.09
C GLY A 707 16.30 25.70 10.15
N PRO A 708 15.98 24.50 10.69
CA PRO A 708 15.64 23.32 9.87
C PRO A 708 14.20 23.30 9.33
N SER A 709 13.42 24.37 9.50
CA SER A 709 11.96 24.36 9.25
C SER A 709 11.55 24.68 7.81
N LYS A 710 12.51 24.87 6.89
CA LYS A 710 12.27 25.31 5.51
C LYS A 710 11.35 24.37 4.71
N ARG A 711 11.47 23.04 4.86
CA ARG A 711 10.58 22.07 4.20
C ARG A 711 9.13 22.24 4.63
N GLN A 712 8.92 22.46 5.92
CA GLN A 712 7.60 22.66 6.47
C GLN A 712 6.96 23.93 5.91
N LEU A 713 7.73 25.01 5.78
CA LEU A 713 7.27 26.23 5.14
C LEU A 713 6.94 26.03 3.66
N ASN A 714 7.76 25.26 2.92
CA ASN A 714 7.48 24.92 1.53
C ASN A 714 6.13 24.22 1.40
N ALA A 715 5.84 23.25 2.26
CA ALA A 715 4.56 22.55 2.27
C ALA A 715 3.38 23.49 2.61
N PHE A 716 3.50 24.29 3.67
CA PHE A 716 2.45 25.24 4.06
C PHE A 716 2.22 26.33 3.01
N ALA A 717 3.30 26.78 2.35
CA ALA A 717 3.22 27.74 1.27
C ALA A 717 2.50 27.20 0.03
N ASN A 718 2.16 25.92 -0.06
CA ASN A 718 1.24 25.48 -1.11
C ASN A 718 -0.19 26.01 -0.87
N TYR A 719 -0.53 26.41 0.36
CA TYR A 719 -1.91 26.79 0.74
C TYR A 719 -2.02 28.22 1.28
N LEU A 720 -0.96 28.75 1.90
CA LEU A 720 -0.98 30.07 2.55
C LEU A 720 -0.94 31.27 1.58
N ILE A 721 -0.53 31.04 0.33
CA ILE A 721 -0.38 32.09 -0.69
C ILE A 721 -1.44 31.97 -1.78
N LYS A 722 -2.65 31.54 -1.40
CA LYS A 722 -3.84 31.51 -2.27
C LYS A 722 -3.56 30.87 -3.63
N ASN A 723 -3.00 29.66 -3.63
CA ASN A 723 -2.73 28.96 -4.90
C ASN A 723 -4.02 28.51 -5.61
N PHE A 724 -5.12 28.40 -4.86
CA PHE A 724 -6.39 27.80 -5.27
C PHE A 724 -7.54 28.80 -5.07
N GLU A 725 -7.84 29.60 -6.09
CA GLU A 725 -9.02 30.49 -6.14
C GLU A 725 -9.75 30.23 -7.47
N GLU A 726 -10.69 29.26 -7.48
CA GLU A 726 -11.40 28.71 -8.67
C GLU A 726 -10.51 28.05 -9.75
N LYS A 727 -9.22 28.41 -9.80
CA LYS A 727 -8.18 27.91 -10.71
C LYS A 727 -6.81 27.96 -10.03
N CYS A 728 -5.85 27.20 -10.56
CA CYS A 728 -4.47 27.22 -10.07
C CYS A 728 -3.75 28.54 -10.44
N LEU A 729 -3.59 29.45 -9.49
CA LEU A 729 -2.95 30.75 -9.73
C LEU A 729 -1.44 30.62 -9.96
N ILE A 730 -0.78 29.71 -9.25
CA ILE A 730 0.65 29.48 -9.40
C ILE A 730 1.00 28.90 -10.78
N CYS A 731 0.10 28.11 -11.38
CA CYS A 731 0.29 27.51 -12.70
C CYS A 731 0.34 28.57 -13.81
N GLN A 732 -0.31 29.72 -13.60
CA GLN A 732 -0.29 30.84 -14.55
C GLN A 732 0.95 31.72 -14.39
N GLN A 733 1.59 31.68 -13.21
CA GLN A 733 2.78 32.46 -12.94
C GLN A 733 3.97 31.93 -13.74
N PHE A 734 4.68 32.85 -14.42
CA PHE A 734 5.80 32.55 -15.32
C PHE A 734 5.46 31.67 -16.52
N ARG A 735 4.17 31.40 -16.78
CA ARG A 735 3.76 30.59 -17.92
C ARG A 735 4.19 31.26 -19.22
N ILE A 736 4.86 30.51 -20.08
CA ILE A 736 5.35 30.99 -21.37
C ILE A 736 4.55 30.36 -22.51
N GLU A 737 4.45 31.09 -23.62
CA GLU A 737 3.92 30.55 -24.87
C GLU A 737 5.08 29.98 -25.71
N LEU A 738 4.96 28.72 -26.13
CA LEU A 738 5.96 28.06 -26.96
C LEU A 738 5.81 28.47 -28.42
N GLN A 739 6.77 29.23 -28.93
CA GLN A 739 6.81 29.63 -30.34
C GLN A 739 7.33 28.48 -31.20
N ALA A 740 6.57 28.06 -32.22
CA ALA A 740 6.93 26.92 -33.07
C ALA A 740 8.31 27.05 -33.73
N ASN A 741 8.73 28.26 -34.07
CA ASN A 741 10.01 28.54 -34.72
C ASN A 741 11.20 28.62 -33.74
N ASN A 742 10.94 28.64 -32.43
CA ASN A 742 11.97 28.84 -31.41
C ASN A 742 11.73 27.92 -30.19
N LEU A 743 11.72 26.61 -30.45
CA LEU A 743 11.59 25.59 -29.40
C LEU A 743 12.95 25.30 -28.72
N PRO A 744 12.98 25.13 -27.39
CA PRO A 744 14.17 24.71 -26.64
C PRO A 744 14.78 23.40 -27.13
N ILE A 745 16.08 23.23 -26.92
CA ILE A 745 16.76 21.94 -27.14
C ILE A 745 16.63 21.09 -25.87
N VAL A 746 16.16 19.86 -26.00
CA VAL A 746 15.89 18.96 -24.86
C VAL A 746 16.69 17.67 -24.99
N THR A 747 17.43 17.27 -23.95
CA THR A 747 17.94 15.90 -23.83
C THR A 747 16.87 15.03 -23.17
N LEU A 748 16.29 14.10 -23.92
CA LEU A 748 15.41 13.05 -23.39
C LEU A 748 16.27 11.88 -22.88
N VAL A 749 16.10 11.53 -21.61
CA VAL A 749 16.81 10.44 -20.93
C VAL A 749 15.83 9.33 -20.60
N ILE A 750 16.10 8.13 -21.12
CA ILE A 750 15.36 6.91 -20.82
C ILE A 750 16.22 6.01 -19.95
N ILE A 751 15.69 5.59 -18.80
CA ILE A 751 16.39 4.70 -17.86
C ILE A 751 15.58 3.43 -17.64
N ALA A 752 16.13 2.34 -18.16
CA ALA A 752 15.62 0.98 -18.00
C ALA A 752 16.50 0.22 -17.00
N GLY A 753 16.29 0.48 -15.71
CA GLY A 753 17.03 -0.15 -14.61
C GLY A 753 16.58 -1.58 -14.30
N GLU A 754 15.28 -1.85 -14.48
CA GLU A 754 14.63 -3.12 -14.15
C GLU A 754 13.69 -3.58 -15.27
N PRO A 755 13.36 -4.89 -15.36
CA PRO A 755 12.48 -5.41 -16.40
C PRO A 755 11.06 -4.83 -16.28
N ALA A 756 10.56 -4.22 -17.35
CA ALA A 756 9.28 -3.52 -17.39
C ALA A 756 8.24 -4.26 -18.24
N PRO A 757 7.02 -4.50 -17.72
CA PRO A 757 5.87 -4.89 -18.52
C PRO A 757 5.57 -3.87 -19.62
N PHE A 758 5.01 -4.32 -20.74
CA PHE A 758 4.52 -3.47 -21.84
C PHE A 758 5.56 -2.46 -22.38
N PHE A 759 6.84 -2.86 -22.34
CA PHE A 759 7.96 -2.00 -22.74
C PHE A 759 7.88 -1.51 -24.20
N ASP A 760 7.22 -2.26 -25.08
CA ASP A 760 6.93 -1.84 -26.45
C ASP A 760 5.94 -0.64 -26.49
N LYS A 761 4.94 -0.64 -25.62
CA LYS A 761 4.02 0.49 -25.43
C LYS A 761 4.72 1.71 -24.86
N PHE A 762 5.60 1.53 -23.87
CA PHE A 762 6.46 2.60 -23.36
C PHE A 762 7.23 3.28 -24.51
N LEU A 763 7.94 2.50 -25.33
CA LEU A 763 8.71 3.03 -26.47
C LEU A 763 7.83 3.71 -27.52
N LEU A 764 6.63 3.16 -27.78
CA LEU A 764 5.65 3.77 -28.68
C LEU A 764 5.20 5.15 -28.17
N LYS A 765 4.87 5.26 -26.86
CA LYS A 765 4.47 6.52 -26.23
C LYS A 765 5.60 7.56 -26.27
N ILE A 766 6.85 7.14 -26.06
CA ILE A 766 8.04 8.00 -26.26
C ILE A 766 8.15 8.50 -27.70
N ALA A 767 7.97 7.62 -28.69
CA ALA A 767 7.98 8.01 -30.10
C ALA A 767 6.87 9.04 -30.41
N GLN A 768 5.68 8.85 -29.82
CA GLN A 768 4.50 9.69 -30.02
C GLN A 768 4.55 11.05 -29.32
N LEU A 769 5.49 11.29 -28.40
CA LEU A 769 5.69 12.61 -27.79
C LEU A 769 5.69 13.70 -28.86
N ASN A 770 4.74 14.63 -28.76
CA ASN A 770 4.53 15.73 -29.72
C ASN A 770 5.57 16.84 -29.50
N TYR A 771 6.82 16.54 -29.80
CA TYR A 771 7.92 17.49 -29.79
C TYR A 771 8.85 17.18 -30.98
N PRO A 772 9.36 18.18 -31.71
CA PRO A 772 10.20 17.93 -32.88
C PRO A 772 11.46 17.17 -32.46
N LYS A 773 11.66 15.97 -33.02
CA LYS A 773 12.80 15.12 -32.64
C LYS A 773 14.13 15.78 -33.03
N GLU A 774 14.14 16.61 -34.06
CA GLU A 774 15.27 17.45 -34.48
C GLU A 774 15.61 18.57 -33.48
N LYS A 775 14.83 18.71 -32.40
CA LYS A 775 15.10 19.56 -31.23
C LYS A 775 15.44 18.74 -29.99
N MET A 776 15.71 17.44 -30.15
CA MET A 776 15.95 16.52 -29.06
C MET A 776 17.24 15.72 -29.23
N HIS A 777 18.01 15.63 -28.15
CA HIS A 777 19.01 14.59 -27.97
C HIS A 777 18.35 13.40 -27.25
N LEU A 778 18.77 12.17 -27.56
CA LEU A 778 18.23 10.97 -26.92
C LEU A 778 19.35 10.20 -26.23
N PHE A 779 19.26 10.09 -24.92
CA PHE A 779 20.12 9.25 -24.10
C PHE A 779 19.32 8.07 -23.56
N ILE A 780 19.82 6.85 -23.76
CA ILE A 780 19.17 5.63 -23.28
C ILE A 780 20.18 4.85 -22.46
N TYR A 781 19.84 4.55 -21.21
CA TYR A 781 20.53 3.57 -20.40
C TYR A 781 19.64 2.35 -20.20
N CYS A 782 20.21 1.17 -20.45
CA CYS A 782 19.57 -0.10 -20.18
C CYS A 782 20.47 -0.95 -19.29
N GLY A 783 20.05 -1.17 -18.05
CA GLY A 783 20.67 -2.13 -17.12
C GLY A 783 20.20 -3.57 -17.33
N VAL A 784 19.19 -3.78 -18.19
CA VAL A 784 18.44 -5.03 -18.27
C VAL A 784 18.58 -5.68 -19.64
N ARG A 785 19.25 -6.83 -19.69
CA ARG A 785 19.49 -7.56 -20.94
C ARG A 785 18.21 -7.92 -21.70
N PHE A 786 17.11 -8.18 -20.99
CA PHE A 786 15.82 -8.53 -21.58
C PHE A 786 15.32 -7.49 -22.60
N HIS A 787 15.56 -6.20 -22.37
CA HIS A 787 15.08 -5.11 -23.24
C HIS A 787 16.08 -4.63 -24.29
N ASP A 788 17.32 -5.14 -24.31
CA ASP A 788 18.37 -4.64 -25.21
C ASP A 788 17.98 -4.71 -26.70
N ALA A 789 17.28 -5.78 -27.10
CA ALA A 789 16.84 -6.02 -28.47
C ALA A 789 15.73 -5.04 -28.89
N GLN A 790 14.71 -4.84 -28.05
CA GLN A 790 13.63 -3.88 -28.29
C GLN A 790 14.18 -2.46 -28.41
N LEU A 791 15.11 -2.08 -27.52
CA LEU A 791 15.79 -0.79 -27.59
C LEU A 791 16.66 -0.64 -28.84
N GLN A 792 17.28 -1.72 -29.32
CA GLN A 792 18.08 -1.66 -30.54
C GLN A 792 17.20 -1.35 -31.75
N ILE A 793 16.07 -2.04 -31.88
CA ILE A 793 15.08 -1.80 -32.93
C ILE A 793 14.58 -0.35 -32.88
N PHE A 794 14.25 0.14 -31.67
CA PHE A 794 13.81 1.52 -31.48
C PHE A 794 14.88 2.53 -31.91
N VAL A 795 16.12 2.36 -31.46
CA VAL A 795 17.23 3.25 -31.84
C VAL A 795 17.46 3.25 -33.35
N GLU A 796 17.45 2.09 -34.00
CA GLU A 796 17.64 2.01 -35.45
C GLU A 796 16.54 2.73 -36.23
N ALA A 797 15.29 2.60 -35.78
CA ALA A 797 14.14 3.27 -36.39
C ALA A 797 14.18 4.80 -36.23
N TRP A 798 14.65 5.29 -35.08
CA TRP A 798 14.49 6.70 -34.71
C TRP A 798 15.77 7.54 -34.71
N LYS A 799 16.97 6.93 -34.72
CA LYS A 799 18.24 7.66 -34.56
C LYS A 799 18.45 8.83 -35.52
N ASN A 800 17.95 8.72 -36.76
CA ASN A 800 18.13 9.76 -37.78
C ASN A 800 17.14 10.93 -37.64
N LYS A 801 16.18 10.85 -36.70
CA LYS A 801 15.21 11.90 -36.39
C LYS A 801 15.65 12.78 -35.24
N TYR A 802 16.47 12.26 -34.33
CA TYR A 802 17.03 12.99 -33.20
C TYR A 802 18.33 13.72 -33.60
N ILE A 803 18.71 14.76 -32.85
CA ILE A 803 19.98 15.48 -33.06
C ILE A 803 21.17 14.52 -32.84
N SER A 804 21.15 13.80 -31.73
CA SER A 804 22.08 12.73 -31.42
C SER A 804 21.37 11.62 -30.63
N VAL A 805 21.90 10.40 -30.71
CA VAL A 805 21.44 9.27 -29.91
C VAL A 805 22.63 8.57 -29.26
N LYS A 806 22.57 8.40 -27.94
CA LYS A 806 23.53 7.64 -27.15
C LYS A 806 22.82 6.53 -26.39
N LYS A 807 23.13 5.27 -26.72
CA LYS A 807 22.61 4.08 -26.03
C LYS A 807 23.73 3.41 -25.24
N ILE A 808 23.49 3.18 -23.96
CA ILE A 808 24.31 2.33 -23.09
C ILE A 808 23.53 1.04 -22.87
N SER A 809 24.06 -0.06 -23.40
CA SER A 809 23.47 -1.40 -23.29
C SER A 809 23.86 -2.07 -21.98
N SER A 810 23.07 -3.06 -21.55
CA SER A 810 23.27 -3.83 -20.32
C SER A 810 24.65 -4.51 -20.27
N THR A 811 25.26 -4.79 -21.42
CA THR A 811 26.59 -5.40 -21.52
C THR A 811 27.70 -4.54 -20.92
N TYR A 812 27.51 -3.23 -20.81
CA TYR A 812 28.51 -2.31 -20.30
C TYR A 812 28.61 -2.34 -18.75
N ARG A 813 27.64 -2.97 -18.06
CA ARG A 813 27.58 -3.10 -16.58
C ARG A 813 27.82 -1.79 -15.82
N LEU A 814 27.33 -0.68 -16.38
CA LEU A 814 27.32 0.61 -15.70
C LEU A 814 26.21 0.60 -14.66
N ASP A 815 26.46 1.10 -13.45
CA ASP A 815 25.39 1.33 -12.49
C ASP A 815 24.55 2.56 -12.87
N GLU A 816 23.35 2.65 -12.30
CA GLU A 816 22.41 3.72 -12.63
C GLU A 816 22.87 5.12 -12.19
N ILE A 817 23.58 5.25 -11.06
CA ILE A 817 24.11 6.54 -10.60
C ILE A 817 25.11 7.06 -11.63
N SER A 818 26.00 6.20 -12.10
CA SER A 818 26.99 6.52 -13.14
C SER A 818 26.31 6.84 -14.48
N SER A 819 25.24 6.15 -14.84
CA SER A 819 24.52 6.41 -16.10
C SER A 819 23.78 7.75 -16.09
N ARG A 820 23.14 8.12 -14.97
CA ARG A 820 22.50 9.44 -14.78
C ARG A 820 23.51 10.59 -14.78
N HIS A 821 24.66 10.41 -14.13
CA HIS A 821 25.75 11.40 -14.24
C HIS A 821 26.24 11.56 -15.68
N MET A 822 26.34 10.46 -16.43
CA MET A 822 26.72 10.55 -17.84
C MET A 822 25.65 11.27 -18.66
N ALA A 823 24.36 10.96 -18.47
CA ALA A 823 23.26 11.65 -19.15
C ALA A 823 23.28 13.16 -18.90
N LEU A 824 23.50 13.58 -17.65
CA LEU A 824 23.65 14.99 -17.30
C LEU A 824 24.86 15.64 -17.99
N LYS A 825 26.00 14.94 -18.01
CA LYS A 825 27.21 15.43 -18.67
C LYS A 825 26.99 15.62 -20.17
N GLU A 826 26.37 14.65 -20.84
CA GLU A 826 26.04 14.76 -22.27
C GLU A 826 25.10 15.94 -22.52
N ALA A 827 24.07 16.11 -21.70
CA ALA A 827 23.15 17.25 -21.82
C ALA A 827 23.87 18.61 -21.69
N ILE A 828 24.87 18.70 -20.81
CA ILE A 828 25.73 19.90 -20.66
C ILE A 828 26.61 20.09 -21.90
N ASP A 829 27.28 19.04 -22.36
CA ASP A 829 28.19 19.08 -23.51
C ASP A 829 27.44 19.42 -24.81
N ASP A 830 26.22 18.90 -24.96
CA ASP A 830 25.29 19.17 -26.07
C ASP A 830 24.61 20.54 -25.96
N ARG A 831 24.84 21.30 -24.87
CA ARG A 831 24.22 22.60 -24.60
C ARG A 831 22.69 22.56 -24.61
N SER A 832 22.12 21.49 -24.07
CA SER A 832 20.66 21.37 -23.95
C SER A 832 20.10 22.45 -23.00
N ASP A 833 18.94 23.00 -23.35
CA ASP A 833 18.20 23.93 -22.50
C ASP A 833 17.52 23.19 -21.34
N TYR A 834 17.11 21.94 -21.58
CA TYR A 834 16.45 21.09 -20.59
C TYR A 834 16.91 19.63 -20.69
N ILE A 835 16.80 18.91 -19.58
CA ILE A 835 16.87 17.45 -19.52
C ILE A 835 15.50 16.92 -19.09
N PHE A 836 14.94 16.01 -19.87
CA PHE A 836 13.66 15.36 -19.59
C PHE A 836 13.91 13.90 -19.28
N PHE A 837 13.72 13.52 -18.02
CA PHE A 837 14.00 12.21 -17.50
C PHE A 837 12.73 11.37 -17.47
N VAL A 838 12.79 10.13 -17.95
CA VAL A 838 11.66 9.19 -17.97
C VAL A 838 12.17 7.77 -17.68
N GLU A 839 11.64 7.15 -16.64
CA GLU A 839 11.85 5.72 -16.33
C GLU A 839 10.84 4.83 -17.03
N THR A 840 11.17 3.56 -17.16
CA THR A 840 10.37 2.58 -17.90
C THR A 840 9.05 2.21 -17.25
N CYS A 841 8.89 2.48 -15.96
CA CYS A 841 7.61 2.31 -15.26
C CYS A 841 6.60 3.44 -15.59
N VAL A 842 6.98 4.47 -16.36
CA VAL A 842 6.13 5.63 -16.66
C VAL A 842 5.55 5.54 -18.06
N HIS A 843 4.22 5.39 -18.15
CA HIS A 843 3.51 5.45 -19.42
C HIS A 843 2.92 6.84 -19.65
N ILE A 844 3.48 7.57 -20.62
CA ILE A 844 3.03 8.92 -20.98
C ILE A 844 1.85 8.83 -21.95
N ASP A 845 0.63 9.01 -21.45
CA ASP A 845 -0.60 8.92 -22.24
C ASP A 845 -0.93 10.22 -22.99
N GLU A 846 -0.38 11.34 -22.54
CA GLU A 846 -0.58 12.65 -23.14
C GLU A 846 0.63 13.03 -24.03
N PRO A 847 0.49 13.01 -25.37
CA PRO A 847 1.59 13.34 -26.28
C PRO A 847 2.18 14.74 -26.08
N ASP A 848 1.40 15.71 -25.61
CA ASP A 848 1.85 17.07 -25.36
C ASP A 848 2.52 17.28 -24.00
N THR A 849 2.78 16.22 -23.22
CA THR A 849 3.37 16.30 -21.87
C THR A 849 4.60 17.21 -21.81
N LEU A 850 5.59 17.00 -22.68
CA LEU A 850 6.81 17.83 -22.67
C LEU A 850 6.51 19.31 -22.98
N ARG A 851 5.61 19.60 -23.93
CA ARG A 851 5.20 20.98 -24.23
C ARG A 851 4.52 21.62 -23.03
N LYS A 852 3.57 20.92 -22.42
CA LYS A 852 2.83 21.39 -21.24
C LYS A 852 3.78 21.74 -20.10
N LEU A 853 4.72 20.84 -19.77
CA LEU A 853 5.74 21.08 -18.74
C LEU A 853 6.66 22.26 -19.07
N LEU A 854 7.10 22.39 -20.33
CA LEU A 854 7.92 23.53 -20.78
C LEU A 854 7.18 24.87 -20.65
N THR A 855 5.87 24.92 -20.91
CA THR A 855 5.08 26.16 -20.74
C THR A 855 5.06 26.64 -19.30
N LEU A 856 5.24 25.75 -18.30
CA LEU A 856 5.28 26.14 -16.89
C LEU A 856 6.60 26.82 -16.50
N ASN A 857 7.65 26.75 -17.32
CA ASN A 857 8.92 27.50 -17.13
C ASN A 857 9.49 27.45 -15.70
N ARG A 858 9.52 26.25 -15.09
CA ARG A 858 10.15 26.02 -13.79
C ARG A 858 11.58 25.50 -13.94
N GLN A 859 12.39 25.68 -12.91
CA GLN A 859 13.74 25.10 -12.85
C GLN A 859 13.68 23.57 -12.75
N PHE A 860 12.71 23.06 -11.98
CA PHE A 860 12.36 21.65 -11.88
C PHE A 860 10.83 21.52 -11.91
N ILE A 861 10.30 20.61 -12.73
CA ILE A 861 8.88 20.30 -12.76
C ILE A 861 8.67 18.83 -13.12
N SER A 862 7.69 18.20 -12.51
CA SER A 862 7.28 16.83 -12.81
C SER A 862 5.76 16.75 -13.06
N PRO A 863 5.31 15.96 -14.04
CA PRO A 863 3.90 15.61 -14.14
C PRO A 863 3.55 14.65 -13.01
N VAL A 864 2.35 14.81 -12.43
CA VAL A 864 1.81 13.81 -11.50
C VAL A 864 1.41 12.57 -12.31
N VAL A 865 2.01 11.44 -11.94
CA VAL A 865 1.63 10.10 -12.40
C VAL A 865 1.48 9.18 -11.20
N SER A 866 0.49 8.29 -11.25
CA SER A 866 0.17 7.33 -10.21
C SER A 866 -0.15 5.98 -10.81
N GLU A 867 -0.10 4.93 -10.00
CA GLU A 867 -0.65 3.64 -10.43
C GLU A 867 -2.19 3.74 -10.54
N PRO A 868 -2.82 3.10 -11.52
CA PRO A 868 -4.28 3.10 -11.62
C PRO A 868 -4.97 2.21 -10.58
N THR A 869 -4.29 1.14 -10.17
CA THR A 869 -4.77 0.10 -9.25
C THR A 869 -4.34 0.33 -7.80
N ALA A 870 -3.34 1.18 -7.58
CA ALA A 870 -2.79 1.55 -6.27
C ALA A 870 -2.64 3.07 -6.15
N LEU A 871 -2.73 3.63 -4.94
CA LEU A 871 -2.52 5.07 -4.71
C LEU A 871 -1.02 5.45 -4.59
N SER A 872 -0.12 4.63 -5.11
CA SER A 872 1.30 4.96 -5.24
C SER A 872 1.49 6.00 -6.34
N SER A 873 2.44 6.92 -6.15
CA SER A 873 2.70 8.02 -7.08
C SER A 873 4.17 8.36 -7.15
N ASN A 874 4.53 9.18 -8.14
CA ASN A 874 5.91 9.61 -8.36
C ASN A 874 6.37 10.77 -7.46
N PHE A 875 5.67 11.04 -6.35
CA PHE A 875 6.02 12.12 -5.42
C PHE A 875 5.56 11.81 -3.98
N LEU A 876 6.09 12.56 -3.01
CA LEU A 876 5.64 12.52 -1.61
C LEU A 876 5.26 13.92 -1.13
N THR A 877 4.30 14.03 -0.21
CA THR A 877 3.89 15.30 0.43
C THR A 877 4.23 15.29 1.93
N LEU A 878 4.19 16.46 2.59
CA LEU A 878 4.31 16.59 4.05
C LEU A 878 2.96 16.84 4.73
N THR A 879 1.88 16.70 3.97
CA THR A 879 0.50 17.11 4.28
C THR A 879 -0.44 16.05 3.68
N ASN A 880 -1.66 15.93 4.22
CA ASN A 880 -2.51 14.73 4.07
C ASN A 880 -3.34 14.65 2.77
N GLU A 881 -3.04 15.49 1.76
CA GLU A 881 -3.85 15.64 0.54
C GLU A 881 -3.35 14.83 -0.66
N ILE A 882 -2.40 13.91 -0.48
CA ILE A 882 -1.80 13.17 -1.61
C ILE A 882 -2.87 12.49 -2.47
N ASP A 883 -3.89 11.88 -1.86
CA ASP A 883 -5.01 11.25 -2.53
C ASP A 883 -5.82 12.27 -3.35
N ASP A 884 -6.04 13.48 -2.83
CA ASP A 884 -6.77 14.55 -3.53
C ASP A 884 -5.99 15.11 -4.72
N ILE A 885 -4.64 15.09 -4.66
CA ILE A 885 -3.76 15.47 -5.78
C ILE A 885 -3.79 14.38 -6.86
N ILE A 886 -3.68 13.11 -6.47
CA ILE A 886 -3.67 11.95 -7.39
C ILE A 886 -5.02 11.81 -8.10
N THR A 887 -6.12 11.84 -7.33
CA THR A 887 -7.49 11.74 -7.86
C THR A 887 -7.95 13.02 -8.56
N ARG A 888 -7.13 14.09 -8.52
CA ARG A 888 -7.39 15.41 -9.09
C ARG A 888 -8.65 16.08 -8.51
N ASN A 889 -8.99 15.79 -7.26
CA ASN A 889 -9.95 16.58 -6.47
C ASN A 889 -9.44 18.02 -6.28
N ILE A 890 -8.12 18.19 -6.19
CA ILE A 890 -7.45 19.49 -6.23
C ILE A 890 -6.58 19.52 -7.47
N ILE A 891 -6.80 20.52 -8.33
CA ILE A 891 -6.01 20.71 -9.54
C ILE A 891 -5.06 21.90 -9.37
N GLY A 892 -3.78 21.68 -9.62
CA GLY A 892 -2.78 22.74 -9.57
C GLY A 892 -1.33 22.28 -9.69
N MET A 893 -0.47 22.98 -8.95
CA MET A 893 0.96 22.73 -8.91
C MET A 893 1.50 22.96 -7.50
N TRP A 894 2.30 22.02 -7.01
CA TRP A 894 2.75 21.96 -5.61
C TRP A 894 4.26 21.87 -5.54
N ASN A 895 4.85 22.53 -4.55
CA ASN A 895 6.23 22.29 -4.17
C ASN A 895 6.28 21.13 -3.16
N VAL A 896 6.99 20.06 -3.51
CA VAL A 896 7.04 18.81 -2.73
C VAL A 896 8.47 18.47 -2.31
N PRO A 897 8.68 17.70 -1.22
CA PRO A 897 10.00 17.30 -0.77
C PRO A 897 10.69 16.23 -1.65
N TYR A 898 9.93 15.46 -2.43
CA TYR A 898 10.43 14.31 -3.17
C TYR A 898 9.64 14.08 -4.46
N VAL A 899 10.35 13.75 -5.52
CA VAL A 899 9.83 13.38 -6.85
C VAL A 899 10.73 12.28 -7.45
N SER A 900 10.13 11.34 -8.17
CA SER A 900 10.82 10.23 -8.86
C SER A 900 10.28 10.00 -10.27
N ASN A 901 10.90 9.06 -10.99
CA ASN A 901 10.44 8.43 -12.25
C ASN A 901 10.32 9.31 -13.51
N ILE A 902 9.71 10.49 -13.43
CA ILE A 902 9.53 11.42 -14.56
C ILE A 902 9.67 12.88 -14.12
N TYR A 903 10.57 13.63 -14.75
CA TYR A 903 10.77 15.05 -14.43
C TYR A 903 11.55 15.80 -15.51
N LEU A 904 11.33 17.12 -15.58
CA LEU A 904 11.98 18.05 -16.48
C LEU A 904 12.80 19.06 -15.68
N ILE A 905 14.07 19.23 -16.04
CA ILE A 905 14.99 20.14 -15.35
C ILE A 905 15.61 21.11 -16.35
N LYS A 906 15.62 22.39 -15.99
CA LYS A 906 16.19 23.48 -16.77
C LYS A 906 17.70 23.58 -16.56
N ASN A 907 18.45 23.94 -17.61
CA ASN A 907 19.91 23.99 -17.60
C ASN A 907 20.56 24.80 -16.45
N VAL A 908 19.91 25.87 -15.98
CA VAL A 908 20.39 26.68 -14.84
C VAL A 908 20.55 25.86 -13.56
N ALA A 909 19.82 24.75 -13.42
CA ALA A 909 19.86 23.86 -12.27
C ALA A 909 20.92 22.73 -12.40
N PHE A 910 21.47 22.48 -13.60
CA PHE A 910 22.35 21.32 -13.85
C PHE A 910 23.57 21.27 -12.93
N LYS A 911 24.17 22.43 -12.62
CA LYS A 911 25.35 22.54 -11.76
C LYS A 911 25.11 22.14 -10.30
N TYR A 912 23.85 22.02 -9.88
CA TYR A 912 23.46 21.64 -8.52
C TYR A 912 23.08 20.16 -8.40
N ILE A 913 22.89 19.46 -9.52
CA ILE A 913 22.50 18.05 -9.51
C ILE A 913 23.69 17.19 -9.06
N ASN A 914 23.45 16.34 -8.06
CA ASN A 914 24.41 15.35 -7.59
C ASN A 914 23.73 14.01 -7.32
N TYR A 915 23.93 13.02 -8.20
CA TYR A 915 23.30 11.69 -8.05
C TYR A 915 24.04 10.78 -7.05
N SER A 916 25.20 11.20 -6.51
CA SER A 916 25.95 10.47 -5.47
C SER A 916 25.76 11.08 -4.08
N TYR A 917 24.77 11.97 -3.91
CA TYR A 917 24.58 12.74 -2.69
C TYR A 917 24.25 11.84 -1.49
N ARG A 918 25.13 11.85 -0.47
CA ARG A 918 24.98 11.15 0.82
C ARG A 918 24.67 9.65 0.73
N GLY A 919 25.01 8.99 -0.38
CA GLY A 919 24.74 7.55 -0.58
C GLY A 919 23.25 7.20 -0.74
N TYR A 920 22.40 8.18 -1.08
CA TYR A 920 20.99 7.95 -1.35
C TYR A 920 20.76 7.29 -2.73
N THR A 921 19.53 6.80 -2.94
CA THR A 921 19.06 6.43 -4.28
C THR A 921 19.15 7.64 -5.22
N PRO A 922 19.31 7.44 -6.55
CA PRO A 922 19.53 8.56 -7.47
C PRO A 922 18.43 9.64 -7.40
N ASP A 923 17.16 9.25 -7.29
CA ASP A 923 16.03 10.18 -7.21
C ASP A 923 16.01 10.97 -5.88
N ARG A 924 16.32 10.32 -4.76
CA ARG A 924 16.47 11.04 -3.48
C ARG A 924 17.69 11.96 -3.52
N ALA A 925 18.80 11.52 -4.12
CA ALA A 925 20.01 12.30 -4.23
C ALA A 925 19.78 13.60 -5.03
N ILE A 926 19.08 13.53 -6.17
CA ILE A 926 18.75 14.73 -6.94
C ILE A 926 17.81 15.66 -6.18
N CYS A 927 16.76 15.13 -5.55
CA CYS A 927 15.81 15.93 -4.76
C CYS A 927 16.53 16.71 -3.65
N GLU A 928 17.41 16.03 -2.90
CA GLU A 928 18.17 16.63 -1.81
C GLU A 928 19.20 17.66 -2.32
N SER A 929 19.90 17.36 -3.41
CA SER A 929 20.90 18.28 -3.99
C SER A 929 20.29 19.58 -4.51
N LEU A 930 19.12 19.50 -5.15
CA LEU A 930 18.36 20.68 -5.63
C LEU A 930 17.75 21.45 -4.47
N TYR A 931 17.23 20.75 -3.46
CA TYR A 931 16.70 21.37 -2.25
C TYR A 931 17.77 22.19 -1.50
N ASP A 932 18.98 21.64 -1.34
CA ASP A 932 20.10 22.34 -0.71
C ASP A 932 20.56 23.57 -1.51
N ALA A 933 20.35 23.55 -2.83
CA ALA A 933 20.57 24.70 -3.71
C ALA A 933 19.41 25.73 -3.69
N GLY A 934 18.34 25.47 -2.93
CA GLY A 934 17.17 26.35 -2.85
C GLY A 934 16.24 26.28 -4.07
N ILE A 935 16.30 25.20 -4.84
CA ILE A 935 15.44 24.94 -6.00
C ILE A 935 14.22 24.13 -5.54
N PHE A 936 13.03 24.58 -5.93
CA PHE A 936 11.77 23.92 -5.58
C PHE A 936 11.45 22.78 -6.54
N LEU A 937 10.97 21.67 -6.00
CA LEU A 937 10.56 20.52 -6.77
C LEU A 937 9.05 20.63 -7.02
N TYR A 938 8.69 21.16 -8.18
CA TYR A 938 7.28 21.30 -8.51
C TYR A 938 6.71 20.02 -9.12
N ILE A 939 5.48 19.67 -8.74
CA ILE A 939 4.63 18.69 -9.42
C ILE A 939 3.40 19.38 -10.00
N ASN A 940 2.83 18.89 -11.11
CA ASN A 940 1.64 19.46 -11.75
C ASN A 940 0.65 18.37 -12.15
N ASN A 941 -0.65 18.60 -11.89
CA ASN A 941 -1.75 17.70 -12.28
C ASN A 941 -2.87 18.43 -13.07
N GLU A 942 -2.57 19.59 -13.70
CA GLU A 942 -3.53 20.32 -14.55
C GLU A 942 -4.12 19.42 -15.65
N TYR A 943 -3.33 18.41 -16.07
CA TYR A 943 -3.70 17.43 -17.08
C TYR A 943 -3.49 16.01 -16.54
N ILE A 944 -4.18 15.05 -17.16
CA ILE A 944 -3.83 13.63 -17.02
C ILE A 944 -2.65 13.40 -17.97
N TYR A 945 -1.45 13.27 -17.41
CA TYR A 945 -0.22 13.13 -18.20
C TYR A 945 0.06 11.67 -18.60
N GLY A 946 -0.33 10.74 -17.74
CA GLY A 946 0.03 9.34 -17.84
C GLY A 946 -0.22 8.63 -16.52
N HIS A 947 0.33 7.42 -16.42
CA HIS A 947 0.25 6.59 -15.22
C HIS A 947 1.54 5.81 -15.00
N LEU A 948 1.68 5.25 -13.81
CA LEU A 948 2.72 4.29 -13.47
C LEU A 948 2.21 2.87 -13.73
N ILE A 949 3.07 2.00 -14.26
CA ILE A 949 2.83 0.56 -14.30
C ILE A 949 3.46 -0.11 -13.09
N SER A 950 2.79 -1.12 -12.54
CA SER A 950 3.35 -1.98 -11.52
C SER A 950 4.42 -2.88 -12.15
N MET A 951 5.60 -2.90 -11.54
CA MET A 951 6.73 -3.73 -11.94
C MET A 951 6.79 -5.03 -11.12
N GLU A 952 5.88 -5.20 -10.16
CA GLU A 952 5.84 -6.33 -9.25
C GLU A 952 5.49 -7.62 -9.99
N GLU A 953 6.15 -8.71 -9.58
CA GLU A 953 5.89 -10.07 -10.09
C GLU A 953 6.01 -10.23 -11.63
N PHE A 954 6.74 -9.34 -12.31
CA PHE A 954 6.96 -9.44 -13.74
C PHE A 954 7.95 -10.58 -14.11
N ASP A 955 7.41 -11.76 -14.41
CA ASP A 955 8.18 -12.95 -14.74
C ASP A 955 8.72 -12.93 -16.18
N ILE A 956 10.00 -12.59 -16.34
CA ILE A 956 10.70 -12.60 -17.64
C ILE A 956 11.12 -14.00 -18.12
N SER A 957 10.86 -15.06 -17.35
CA SER A 957 11.24 -16.44 -17.71
C SER A 957 10.26 -17.13 -18.65
N VAL A 958 9.02 -16.64 -18.74
CA VAL A 958 7.98 -17.19 -19.61
C VAL A 958 7.99 -16.57 -21.01
N ALA A 959 7.44 -17.30 -21.98
CA ALA A 959 7.15 -16.74 -23.29
C ALA A 959 6.07 -15.65 -23.18
N ARG A 960 6.32 -14.48 -23.80
CA ARG A 960 5.40 -13.32 -23.80
C ARG A 960 4.94 -12.88 -22.39
N PRO A 961 5.86 -12.42 -21.51
CA PRO A 961 5.56 -12.04 -20.12
C PRO A 961 4.38 -11.07 -19.94
N ASP A 962 4.25 -10.08 -20.83
CA ASP A 962 3.16 -9.09 -20.81
C ASP A 962 1.77 -9.74 -20.81
N PHE A 963 1.62 -10.93 -21.40
CA PHE A 963 0.35 -11.64 -21.50
C PHE A 963 -0.18 -12.04 -20.10
N TYR A 964 0.70 -12.33 -19.15
CA TYR A 964 0.36 -12.73 -17.77
C TYR A 964 0.02 -11.55 -16.85
N ASN A 965 0.16 -10.30 -17.33
CA ASN A 965 0.12 -9.09 -16.49
C ASN A 965 -1.27 -8.42 -16.37
N ILE A 966 -2.36 -9.15 -16.62
CA ILE A 966 -3.73 -8.59 -16.56
C ILE A 966 -4.10 -8.08 -15.16
N PHE A 967 -3.56 -8.69 -14.10
CA PHE A 967 -3.93 -8.37 -12.72
C PHE A 967 -3.19 -7.14 -12.19
N ASN A 968 -1.87 -7.07 -12.43
CA ASN A 968 -1.03 -5.98 -11.94
C ASN A 968 -1.22 -4.71 -12.79
N ASN A 969 -1.45 -4.87 -14.09
CA ASN A 969 -1.50 -3.77 -15.07
C ASN A 969 -2.69 -3.92 -16.04
N PRO A 970 -3.95 -3.93 -15.54
CA PRO A 970 -5.13 -4.20 -16.37
C PRO A 970 -5.34 -3.18 -17.49
N LEU A 971 -5.00 -1.91 -17.27
CA LEU A 971 -5.18 -0.86 -18.29
C LEU A 971 -4.28 -1.09 -19.51
N ASP A 972 -2.98 -1.29 -19.30
CA ASP A 972 -2.02 -1.55 -20.37
C ASP A 972 -2.25 -2.89 -21.05
N TRP A 973 -2.63 -3.90 -20.27
CA TRP A 973 -3.04 -5.20 -20.79
C TRP A 973 -4.23 -5.04 -21.75
N MET A 974 -5.25 -4.30 -21.34
CA MET A 974 -6.41 -4.02 -22.19
C MET A 974 -6.02 -3.21 -23.44
N GLU A 975 -5.17 -2.20 -23.30
CA GLU A 975 -4.70 -1.35 -24.42
C GLU A 975 -3.88 -2.15 -25.46
N LYS A 976 -3.18 -3.21 -25.02
CA LYS A 976 -2.41 -4.10 -25.91
C LYS A 976 -3.27 -5.18 -26.54
N TYR A 977 -4.18 -5.77 -25.78
CA TYR A 977 -4.79 -7.05 -26.13
C TYR A 977 -6.28 -7.01 -26.46
N ILE A 978 -7.01 -5.97 -26.05
CA ILE A 978 -8.45 -5.84 -26.33
C ILE A 978 -8.68 -5.03 -27.59
N HIS A 979 -9.63 -5.48 -28.41
CA HIS A 979 -9.98 -4.82 -29.66
C HIS A 979 -10.55 -3.41 -29.37
N PRO A 980 -10.11 -2.34 -30.06
CA PRO A 980 -10.55 -0.96 -29.78
C PRO A 980 -12.07 -0.74 -29.87
N ASN A 981 -12.78 -1.52 -30.67
CA ASN A 981 -14.24 -1.46 -30.78
C ASN A 981 -15.00 -2.24 -29.68
N TYR A 982 -14.30 -2.85 -28.71
CA TYR A 982 -14.94 -3.60 -27.62
C TYR A 982 -15.96 -2.75 -26.86
N THR A 983 -15.57 -1.55 -26.41
CA THR A 983 -16.45 -0.66 -25.63
C THR A 983 -17.68 -0.22 -26.42
N LYS A 984 -17.53 0.07 -27.72
CA LYS A 984 -18.63 0.41 -28.62
C LYS A 984 -19.67 -0.72 -28.73
N GLN A 985 -19.22 -1.97 -28.66
CA GLN A 985 -20.11 -3.14 -28.67
C GLN A 985 -20.97 -3.25 -27.41
N LEU A 986 -20.68 -2.52 -26.32
CA LEU A 986 -21.47 -2.55 -25.08
C LEU A 986 -22.59 -1.50 -25.03
N GLU A 987 -22.69 -0.63 -26.04
CA GLU A 987 -23.74 0.40 -26.12
C GLU A 987 -25.13 -0.23 -26.33
N ASP A 988 -26.18 0.35 -25.74
CA ASP A 988 -27.53 -0.22 -25.73
C ASP A 988 -28.13 -0.47 -27.13
N ASN A 989 -27.73 0.32 -28.13
CA ASN A 989 -28.24 0.24 -29.50
C ASN A 989 -27.25 -0.44 -30.48
N TYR A 990 -26.23 -1.13 -29.97
CA TYR A 990 -25.27 -1.79 -30.85
C TYR A 990 -25.93 -2.98 -31.58
N ASN A 991 -25.84 -2.99 -32.91
CA ASN A 991 -26.38 -4.08 -33.73
C ASN A 991 -25.31 -5.17 -33.92
N TYR A 992 -25.47 -6.27 -33.19
CA TYR A 992 -24.55 -7.40 -33.28
C TYR A 992 -24.70 -8.16 -34.59
N LEU A 993 -23.58 -8.67 -35.12
CA LEU A 993 -23.62 -9.56 -36.27
C LEU A 993 -24.10 -10.94 -35.82
N GLN A 994 -25.16 -11.42 -36.48
CA GLN A 994 -25.77 -12.72 -36.18
C GLN A 994 -25.77 -13.58 -37.45
N PRO A 995 -24.66 -14.26 -37.80
CA PRO A 995 -24.54 -15.01 -39.04
C PRO A 995 -25.48 -16.23 -39.13
N CYS A 996 -25.87 -16.81 -38.01
CA CYS A 996 -26.87 -17.87 -37.90
C CYS A 996 -27.83 -17.55 -36.73
N PRO A 997 -29.06 -18.10 -36.69
CA PRO A 997 -29.97 -17.90 -35.56
C PRO A 997 -29.28 -18.16 -34.22
N ASP A 998 -29.37 -17.22 -33.28
CA ASP A 998 -28.73 -17.25 -31.95
C ASP A 998 -27.21 -17.48 -31.89
N VAL A 999 -26.52 -17.26 -33.02
CA VAL A 999 -25.05 -17.25 -33.10
C VAL A 999 -24.57 -15.82 -33.31
N TYR A 1000 -23.86 -15.24 -32.34
CA TYR A 1000 -23.39 -13.85 -32.36
C TYR A 1000 -21.89 -13.76 -32.63
N GLN A 1001 -21.47 -12.71 -33.35
CA GLN A 1001 -20.07 -12.40 -33.61
C GLN A 1001 -19.65 -11.07 -32.97
N PHE A 1002 -18.48 -11.08 -32.34
CA PHE A 1002 -17.90 -9.90 -31.68
C PHE A 1002 -16.43 -9.72 -32.03
N ALA A 1003 -16.00 -8.48 -32.22
CA ALA A 1003 -14.59 -8.14 -32.30
C ALA A 1003 -14.04 -7.99 -30.87
N LEU A 1004 -13.18 -8.91 -30.42
CA LEU A 1004 -12.84 -9.00 -29.00
C LEU A 1004 -11.40 -8.62 -28.69
N THR A 1005 -10.45 -9.23 -29.41
CA THR A 1005 -9.02 -9.09 -29.12
C THR A 1005 -8.24 -8.55 -30.31
N THR A 1006 -7.03 -8.05 -30.06
CA THR A 1006 -6.12 -7.57 -31.10
C THR A 1006 -5.38 -8.74 -31.76
N ASP A 1007 -4.75 -8.48 -32.92
CA ASP A 1007 -3.87 -9.45 -33.57
C ASP A 1007 -2.74 -9.89 -32.61
N ALA A 1008 -2.23 -8.97 -31.76
CA ALA A 1008 -1.17 -9.23 -30.80
C ALA A 1008 -1.58 -10.24 -29.72
N PHE A 1009 -2.82 -10.16 -29.20
CA PHE A 1009 -3.32 -11.15 -28.25
C PHE A 1009 -3.28 -12.55 -28.85
N CYS A 1010 -3.77 -12.69 -30.07
CA CYS A 1010 -3.81 -13.98 -30.74
C CYS A 1010 -2.41 -14.51 -31.07
N ASP A 1011 -1.50 -13.64 -31.54
CA ASP A 1011 -0.12 -14.03 -31.86
C ASP A 1011 0.66 -14.44 -30.61
N ASP A 1012 0.51 -13.71 -29.52
CA ASP A 1012 1.18 -14.02 -28.27
C ASP A 1012 0.60 -15.29 -27.64
N LEU A 1013 -0.72 -15.49 -27.70
CA LEU A 1013 -1.34 -16.73 -27.24
C LEU A 1013 -0.86 -17.94 -28.05
N ILE A 1014 -0.84 -17.86 -29.38
CA ILE A 1014 -0.31 -18.94 -30.24
C ILE A 1014 1.16 -19.20 -29.90
N ALA A 1015 1.97 -18.16 -29.70
CA ALA A 1015 3.38 -18.30 -29.35
C ALA A 1015 3.57 -19.02 -28.00
N ILE A 1016 2.77 -18.69 -26.99
CA ILE A 1016 2.78 -19.40 -25.68
C ILE A 1016 2.45 -20.88 -25.85
N MET A 1017 1.42 -21.19 -26.65
CA MET A 1017 1.00 -22.58 -26.89
C MET A 1017 2.06 -23.39 -27.64
N GLU A 1018 2.68 -22.81 -28.67
CA GLU A 1018 3.73 -23.49 -29.44
C GLU A 1018 5.06 -23.58 -28.67
N ASP A 1019 5.40 -22.62 -27.81
CA ASP A 1019 6.55 -22.71 -26.90
C ASP A 1019 6.38 -23.85 -25.88
N TYR A 1020 5.18 -24.00 -25.33
CA TYR A 1020 4.85 -25.15 -24.48
C TYR A 1020 4.94 -26.48 -25.24
N GLY A 1021 4.44 -26.51 -26.48
CA GLY A 1021 4.65 -27.58 -27.46
C GLY A 1021 4.01 -28.95 -27.17
N LYS A 1022 3.44 -29.18 -25.98
CA LYS A 1022 2.85 -30.48 -25.57
C LYS A 1022 1.37 -30.61 -25.95
N TRP A 1023 1.09 -30.45 -27.25
CA TRP A 1023 -0.24 -30.63 -27.85
C TRP A 1023 -0.84 -32.00 -27.60
N SER A 1024 -2.17 -32.09 -27.54
CA SER A 1024 -2.84 -33.36 -27.42
C SER A 1024 -2.83 -34.24 -28.65
N SER A 1025 -3.04 -35.54 -28.43
CA SER A 1025 -3.02 -36.55 -29.48
C SER A 1025 -4.28 -36.51 -30.34
N GLY A 1026 -5.36 -35.85 -29.87
CA GLY A 1026 -6.70 -35.93 -30.47
C GLY A 1026 -7.36 -37.29 -30.22
N SER A 1027 -7.14 -37.88 -29.05
CA SER A 1027 -7.70 -39.18 -28.65
C SER A 1027 -8.62 -39.04 -27.46
N ASN A 1028 -9.68 -39.85 -27.38
CA ASN A 1028 -10.68 -39.76 -26.30
C ASN A 1028 -10.09 -39.89 -24.89
N ASN A 1029 -8.97 -40.59 -24.72
CA ASN A 1029 -8.26 -40.62 -23.45
C ASN A 1029 -7.22 -39.50 -23.43
N ASP A 1030 -7.50 -38.47 -22.65
CA ASP A 1030 -6.56 -37.39 -22.41
C ASP A 1030 -6.47 -37.08 -20.92
N ASN A 1031 -5.37 -37.53 -20.30
CA ASN A 1031 -5.10 -37.29 -18.88
C ASN A 1031 -4.84 -35.81 -18.54
N ARG A 1032 -4.79 -34.92 -19.56
CA ARG A 1032 -4.73 -33.47 -19.40
C ARG A 1032 -6.12 -32.84 -19.29
N ALA A 1033 -7.17 -33.49 -19.79
CA ALA A 1033 -8.54 -33.07 -19.60
C ALA A 1033 -9.00 -33.33 -18.15
N PRO A 1034 -9.86 -32.48 -17.54
CA PRO A 1034 -10.28 -32.62 -16.14
C PRO A 1034 -10.87 -34.00 -15.78
N THR A 1035 -11.54 -34.65 -16.74
CA THR A 1035 -12.20 -35.95 -16.60
C THR A 1035 -11.31 -37.13 -17.03
N GLY A 1036 -10.11 -36.87 -17.55
CA GLY A 1036 -9.27 -37.89 -18.21
C GLY A 1036 -9.85 -38.40 -19.54
N TYR A 1037 -11.00 -37.86 -19.98
CA TYR A 1037 -11.76 -38.34 -21.12
C TYR A 1037 -12.45 -37.19 -21.88
N GLU A 1038 -12.15 -37.05 -23.17
CA GLU A 1038 -12.77 -36.08 -24.07
C GLU A 1038 -13.68 -36.85 -25.05
N ALA A 1039 -15.00 -36.65 -24.93
CA ALA A 1039 -15.97 -37.39 -25.75
C ALA A 1039 -15.82 -37.09 -27.25
N VAL A 1040 -15.37 -35.88 -27.57
CA VAL A 1040 -15.13 -35.39 -28.93
C VAL A 1040 -13.72 -34.80 -28.94
N PRO A 1041 -12.67 -35.63 -29.07
CA PRO A 1041 -11.32 -35.19 -28.79
C PRO A 1041 -10.80 -34.19 -29.83
N THR A 1042 -10.06 -33.19 -29.37
CA THR A 1042 -9.34 -32.27 -30.24
C THR A 1042 -7.83 -32.31 -30.01
N ARG A 1043 -7.04 -31.73 -30.92
CA ARG A 1043 -5.61 -31.48 -30.70
C ARG A 1043 -5.43 -30.12 -30.07
N ASP A 1044 -5.19 -30.09 -28.77
CA ASP A 1044 -5.34 -28.91 -27.94
C ASP A 1044 -4.31 -28.80 -26.81
N ILE A 1045 -4.33 -27.62 -26.18
CA ILE A 1045 -3.65 -27.29 -24.93
C ILE A 1045 -4.64 -26.53 -24.04
N HIS A 1046 -4.78 -26.97 -22.79
CA HIS A 1046 -5.59 -26.28 -21.79
C HIS A 1046 -4.84 -25.08 -21.20
N MET A 1047 -5.56 -23.98 -20.95
CA MET A 1047 -5.01 -22.77 -20.31
C MET A 1047 -4.30 -23.06 -18.99
N LYS A 1048 -4.79 -24.03 -18.22
CA LYS A 1048 -4.15 -24.44 -16.96
C LYS A 1048 -2.74 -24.99 -17.14
N GLN A 1049 -2.46 -25.67 -18.24
CA GLN A 1049 -1.15 -26.27 -18.50
C GLN A 1049 -0.04 -25.23 -18.72
N VAL A 1050 -0.43 -24.02 -19.11
CA VAL A 1050 0.47 -22.89 -19.37
C VAL A 1050 0.33 -21.78 -18.31
N GLY A 1051 -0.35 -22.06 -17.19
CA GLY A 1051 -0.52 -21.10 -16.09
C GLY A 1051 -1.45 -19.92 -16.40
N LEU A 1052 -2.29 -20.01 -17.44
CA LEU A 1052 -3.19 -18.94 -17.88
C LEU A 1052 -4.65 -19.12 -17.44
N HIS A 1053 -4.96 -20.13 -16.62
CA HIS A 1053 -6.34 -20.44 -16.24
C HIS A 1053 -7.03 -19.28 -15.51
N ASP A 1054 -6.43 -18.79 -14.42
CA ASP A 1054 -7.01 -17.70 -13.63
C ASP A 1054 -7.12 -16.41 -14.42
N MET A 1055 -6.07 -16.09 -15.20
CA MET A 1055 -6.06 -14.96 -16.13
C MET A 1055 -7.21 -15.06 -17.13
N TRP A 1056 -7.45 -16.25 -17.69
CA TRP A 1056 -8.51 -16.47 -18.66
C TRP A 1056 -9.91 -16.39 -18.02
N LEU A 1057 -10.12 -16.97 -16.84
CA LEU A 1057 -11.39 -16.81 -16.10
C LEU A 1057 -11.67 -15.34 -15.79
N HIS A 1058 -10.64 -14.59 -15.39
CA HIS A 1058 -10.75 -13.14 -15.20
C HIS A 1058 -11.13 -12.42 -16.49
N PHE A 1059 -10.51 -12.79 -17.63
CA PHE A 1059 -10.89 -12.30 -18.96
C PHE A 1059 -12.35 -12.63 -19.31
N LEU A 1060 -12.82 -13.85 -19.06
CA LEU A 1060 -14.23 -14.22 -19.30
C LEU A 1060 -15.18 -13.36 -18.46
N ASN A 1061 -14.88 -13.16 -17.18
CA ASN A 1061 -15.74 -12.39 -16.29
C ASN A 1061 -15.74 -10.89 -16.63
N MET A 1062 -14.58 -10.30 -16.90
CA MET A 1062 -14.47 -8.87 -17.19
C MET A 1062 -14.91 -8.51 -18.61
N ILE A 1063 -14.58 -9.33 -19.61
CA ILE A 1063 -14.69 -8.98 -21.02
C ILE A 1063 -15.88 -9.67 -21.70
N ILE A 1064 -16.08 -10.98 -21.46
CA ILE A 1064 -17.15 -11.77 -22.13
C ILE A 1064 -18.52 -11.57 -21.48
N LYS A 1065 -18.60 -11.60 -20.14
CA LYS A 1065 -19.88 -11.48 -19.40
C LYS A 1065 -20.70 -10.25 -19.79
N PRO A 1066 -20.12 -9.05 -19.96
CA PRO A 1066 -20.88 -7.88 -20.39
C PRO A 1066 -21.52 -8.06 -21.79
N LEU A 1067 -20.82 -8.69 -22.73
CA LEU A 1067 -21.34 -8.97 -24.07
C LEU A 1067 -22.47 -10.02 -24.02
N GLN A 1068 -22.28 -11.09 -23.26
CA GLN A 1068 -23.28 -12.15 -23.08
C GLN A 1068 -24.60 -11.58 -22.53
N ARG A 1069 -24.55 -10.70 -21.51
CA ARG A 1069 -25.73 -10.04 -20.94
C ARG A 1069 -26.49 -9.18 -21.95
N LYS A 1070 -25.80 -8.61 -22.94
CA LYS A 1070 -26.41 -7.77 -23.97
C LYS A 1070 -27.09 -8.60 -25.07
N THR A 1071 -26.57 -9.77 -25.41
CA THR A 1071 -27.15 -10.62 -26.46
C THR A 1071 -28.18 -11.60 -25.94
N PHE A 1072 -27.99 -12.15 -24.75
CA PHE A 1072 -28.92 -13.12 -24.12
C PHE A 1072 -29.63 -12.48 -22.91
N ILE A 1073 -30.51 -11.51 -23.18
CA ILE A 1073 -31.21 -10.72 -22.17
C ILE A 1073 -32.02 -11.63 -21.23
N GLY A 1074 -31.85 -11.43 -19.91
CA GLY A 1074 -32.55 -12.19 -18.87
C GLY A 1074 -31.86 -13.51 -18.48
N HIS A 1075 -30.74 -13.84 -19.12
CA HIS A 1075 -29.91 -14.99 -18.77
C HIS A 1075 -28.62 -14.49 -18.11
N GLU A 1076 -28.45 -14.71 -16.81
CA GLU A 1076 -27.19 -14.40 -16.11
C GLU A 1076 -26.42 -15.68 -15.85
N VAL A 1077 -25.26 -15.78 -16.50
CA VAL A 1077 -24.34 -16.90 -16.35
C VAL A 1077 -23.07 -16.40 -15.69
N ASP A 1078 -22.54 -17.15 -14.72
CA ASP A 1078 -21.24 -16.83 -14.15
C ASP A 1078 -20.11 -17.52 -14.95
N PRO A 1079 -19.23 -16.78 -15.65
CA PRO A 1079 -18.17 -17.39 -16.44
C PRO A 1079 -17.09 -18.11 -15.63
N ALA A 1080 -17.13 -17.99 -14.30
CA ALA A 1080 -16.29 -18.76 -13.37
C ALA A 1080 -16.48 -20.29 -13.52
N PHE A 1081 -17.59 -20.74 -14.12
CA PHE A 1081 -17.88 -22.16 -14.39
C PHE A 1081 -17.43 -22.61 -15.80
N ALA A 1082 -16.42 -21.95 -16.39
CA ALA A 1082 -15.83 -22.40 -17.64
C ALA A 1082 -14.86 -23.57 -17.38
N VAL A 1083 -15.35 -24.81 -17.54
CA VAL A 1083 -14.59 -26.03 -17.22
C VAL A 1083 -13.60 -26.41 -18.32
N PHE A 1084 -13.91 -26.06 -19.58
CA PHE A 1084 -13.01 -26.29 -20.73
C PHE A 1084 -12.57 -24.96 -21.31
N ASN A 1085 -11.29 -24.64 -21.16
CA ASN A 1085 -10.63 -23.46 -21.73
C ASN A 1085 -9.40 -23.94 -22.50
N ILE A 1086 -9.55 -24.13 -23.81
CA ILE A 1086 -8.57 -24.84 -24.65
C ILE A 1086 -8.25 -24.08 -25.93
N VAL A 1087 -6.97 -24.07 -26.31
CA VAL A 1087 -6.56 -23.70 -27.66
C VAL A 1087 -6.48 -24.95 -28.50
N VAL A 1088 -7.25 -25.02 -29.59
CA VAL A 1088 -7.29 -26.13 -30.53
C VAL A 1088 -6.47 -25.79 -31.77
N ARG A 1089 -5.75 -26.79 -32.30
CA ARG A 1089 -4.97 -26.72 -33.53
C ARG A 1089 -5.43 -27.75 -34.55
N TYR A 1090 -5.89 -27.30 -35.71
CA TYR A 1090 -6.18 -28.15 -36.86
C TYR A 1090 -5.06 -28.10 -37.90
N ARG A 1091 -4.68 -29.27 -38.44
CA ARG A 1091 -3.70 -29.45 -39.52
C ARG A 1091 -4.16 -30.55 -40.48
N THR A 1092 -3.85 -30.41 -41.76
CA THR A 1092 -4.17 -31.40 -42.80
C THR A 1092 -3.57 -32.78 -42.51
N GLU A 1093 -2.35 -32.82 -41.98
CA GLU A 1093 -1.62 -34.04 -41.63
C GLU A 1093 -1.95 -34.62 -40.23
N GLU A 1094 -2.67 -33.86 -39.39
CA GLU A 1094 -3.01 -34.28 -38.03
C GLU A 1094 -4.52 -34.48 -37.90
N GLN A 1095 -5.22 -33.52 -37.30
CA GLN A 1095 -6.68 -33.50 -37.21
C GLN A 1095 -7.17 -32.30 -38.03
N PRO A 1096 -7.80 -32.49 -39.21
CA PRO A 1096 -8.20 -31.38 -40.07
C PRO A 1096 -9.62 -30.86 -39.80
N ALA A 1097 -10.45 -31.62 -39.09
CA ALA A 1097 -11.88 -31.36 -38.88
C ALA A 1097 -12.34 -31.84 -37.50
N LEU A 1098 -13.58 -31.51 -37.13
CA LEU A 1098 -14.23 -32.03 -35.93
C LEU A 1098 -15.63 -32.54 -36.28
N MET A 1099 -15.94 -33.77 -35.86
CA MET A 1099 -17.22 -34.42 -36.16
C MET A 1099 -18.42 -33.67 -35.53
N PRO A 1100 -19.65 -33.88 -36.02
CA PRO A 1100 -20.84 -33.27 -35.43
C PRO A 1100 -21.04 -33.60 -33.94
N HIS A 1101 -21.28 -32.59 -33.11
CA HIS A 1101 -21.46 -32.72 -31.66
C HIS A 1101 -22.27 -31.55 -31.06
N ASP A 1102 -22.63 -31.70 -29.79
CA ASP A 1102 -23.06 -30.61 -28.90
C ASP A 1102 -21.91 -30.32 -27.92
N ASP A 1103 -21.79 -29.06 -27.51
CA ASP A 1103 -20.84 -28.67 -26.46
C ASP A 1103 -21.46 -28.89 -25.08
N PHE A 1104 -20.62 -29.27 -24.13
CA PHE A 1104 -21.00 -29.39 -22.74
C PHE A 1104 -20.94 -28.02 -22.06
N SER A 1105 -21.85 -27.13 -22.42
CA SER A 1105 -21.96 -25.75 -21.93
C SER A 1105 -23.37 -25.21 -22.12
N THR A 1106 -23.75 -24.25 -21.27
CA THR A 1106 -24.89 -23.36 -21.56
C THR A 1106 -24.63 -22.58 -22.84
N TYR A 1107 -23.44 -21.97 -22.95
CA TYR A 1107 -23.00 -21.31 -24.17
C TYR A 1107 -21.49 -21.50 -24.39
N THR A 1108 -21.10 -21.54 -25.65
CA THR A 1108 -19.70 -21.66 -26.07
C THR A 1108 -19.22 -20.37 -26.68
N ILE A 1109 -17.98 -20.00 -26.35
CA ILE A 1109 -17.22 -19.03 -27.13
C ILE A 1109 -16.17 -19.75 -27.99
N ASN A 1110 -16.07 -19.33 -29.25
CA ASN A 1110 -15.08 -19.84 -30.20
C ASN A 1110 -14.38 -18.65 -30.86
N MET A 1111 -13.15 -18.39 -30.44
CA MET A 1111 -12.31 -17.30 -30.94
C MET A 1111 -11.39 -17.79 -32.07
N ALA A 1112 -11.40 -17.09 -33.20
CA ALA A 1112 -10.39 -17.32 -34.24
C ALA A 1112 -9.07 -16.64 -33.86
N LEU A 1113 -7.97 -17.41 -33.82
CA LEU A 1113 -6.64 -16.91 -33.45
C LEU A 1113 -5.75 -16.58 -34.65
N ASN A 1114 -6.04 -17.11 -35.84
CA ASN A 1114 -5.26 -16.81 -37.05
C ASN A 1114 -6.14 -16.66 -38.30
N LYS A 1115 -5.55 -16.22 -39.42
CA LYS A 1115 -6.27 -15.70 -40.59
C LYS A 1115 -6.56 -16.78 -41.63
N VAL A 1116 -7.82 -16.88 -42.03
CA VAL A 1116 -8.23 -17.67 -43.20
C VAL A 1116 -7.63 -17.08 -44.48
N ASP A 1117 -7.27 -17.95 -45.42
CA ASP A 1117 -6.58 -17.68 -46.69
C ASP A 1117 -5.17 -17.09 -46.59
N VAL A 1118 -4.64 -16.92 -45.37
CA VAL A 1118 -3.24 -16.52 -45.10
C VAL A 1118 -2.51 -17.64 -44.36
N ASP A 1119 -3.05 -18.07 -43.22
CA ASP A 1119 -2.43 -19.08 -42.35
C ASP A 1119 -3.01 -20.48 -42.59
N PHE A 1120 -4.26 -20.57 -43.07
CA PHE A 1120 -4.95 -21.81 -43.44
C PHE A 1120 -6.03 -21.58 -44.50
N GLN A 1121 -6.44 -22.63 -45.23
CA GLN A 1121 -7.54 -22.61 -46.20
C GLN A 1121 -8.64 -23.60 -45.83
N GLY A 1122 -9.89 -23.26 -46.12
CA GLY A 1122 -11.06 -24.05 -45.69
C GLY A 1122 -11.37 -23.86 -44.20
N GLY A 1123 -12.11 -24.79 -43.60
CA GLY A 1123 -12.53 -24.69 -42.21
C GLY A 1123 -13.76 -23.82 -41.95
N GLY A 1124 -14.02 -23.60 -40.67
CA GLY A 1124 -15.23 -22.92 -40.19
C GLY A 1124 -16.01 -23.78 -39.18
N VAL A 1125 -17.26 -23.40 -38.96
CA VAL A 1125 -18.24 -24.13 -38.15
C VAL A 1125 -19.54 -24.24 -38.96
N HIS A 1126 -20.14 -25.42 -38.99
CA HIS A 1126 -21.45 -25.64 -39.62
C HIS A 1126 -22.47 -26.08 -38.57
N PHE A 1127 -23.58 -25.34 -38.44
CA PHE A 1127 -24.69 -25.66 -37.54
C PHE A 1127 -25.76 -26.44 -38.30
N LEU A 1128 -25.82 -27.75 -38.06
CA LEU A 1128 -26.59 -28.69 -38.88
C LEU A 1128 -28.09 -28.41 -38.80
N ARG A 1129 -28.60 -28.05 -37.61
CA ARG A 1129 -30.04 -27.78 -37.39
C ARG A 1129 -30.57 -26.60 -38.19
N TYR A 1130 -29.69 -25.65 -38.54
CA TYR A 1130 -30.04 -24.44 -39.26
C TYR A 1130 -29.55 -24.44 -40.71
N ASN A 1131 -28.82 -25.49 -41.13
CA ASN A 1131 -28.10 -25.54 -42.40
C ASN A 1131 -27.30 -24.24 -42.66
N CYS A 1132 -26.59 -23.78 -41.64
CA CYS A 1132 -25.92 -22.48 -41.63
C CYS A 1132 -24.43 -22.67 -41.31
N SER A 1133 -23.55 -22.05 -42.11
CA SER A 1133 -22.10 -22.16 -41.93
C SER A 1133 -21.46 -20.80 -41.71
N VAL A 1134 -20.50 -20.76 -40.78
CA VAL A 1134 -19.61 -19.62 -40.57
C VAL A 1134 -18.19 -20.02 -40.98
N THR A 1135 -17.78 -19.63 -42.19
CA THR A 1135 -16.49 -20.02 -42.79
C THR A 1135 -15.44 -18.92 -42.79
N ASN A 1136 -15.85 -17.66 -42.57
CA ASN A 1136 -14.95 -16.50 -42.62
C ASN A 1136 -14.92 -15.75 -41.27
N ASN A 1137 -14.57 -16.45 -40.20
CA ASN A 1137 -14.38 -15.80 -38.89
C ASN A 1137 -13.04 -15.05 -38.88
N LYS A 1138 -13.05 -13.79 -38.48
CA LYS A 1138 -11.86 -12.92 -38.50
C LYS A 1138 -10.98 -13.20 -37.29
N LYS A 1139 -9.66 -13.07 -37.44
CA LYS A 1139 -8.71 -13.13 -36.31
C LYS A 1139 -9.12 -12.15 -35.20
N GLY A 1140 -9.07 -12.60 -33.95
CA GLY A 1140 -9.47 -11.83 -32.76
C GLY A 1140 -10.98 -11.68 -32.57
N TRP A 1141 -11.79 -12.28 -33.44
CA TRP A 1141 -13.24 -12.30 -33.31
C TRP A 1141 -13.72 -13.59 -32.67
N ILE A 1142 -14.76 -13.47 -31.83
CA ILE A 1142 -15.41 -14.60 -31.19
C ILE A 1142 -16.77 -14.88 -31.84
N LEU A 1143 -17.10 -16.16 -31.91
CA LEU A 1143 -18.45 -16.67 -32.06
C LEU A 1143 -18.99 -17.01 -30.68
N MET A 1144 -20.22 -16.61 -30.38
CA MET A 1144 -20.93 -16.98 -29.16
C MET A 1144 -22.27 -17.62 -29.53
N HIS A 1145 -22.50 -18.85 -29.09
CA HIS A 1145 -23.74 -19.59 -29.36
C HIS A 1145 -24.09 -20.50 -28.18
N PRO A 1146 -25.37 -20.89 -28.03
CA PRO A 1146 -25.74 -21.96 -27.09
C PRO A 1146 -24.94 -23.23 -27.35
N GLY A 1147 -24.48 -23.90 -26.29
CA GLY A 1147 -23.62 -25.08 -26.40
C GLY A 1147 -24.38 -26.39 -26.59
N SER A 1148 -25.52 -26.51 -25.92
CA SER A 1148 -26.33 -27.73 -25.88
C SER A 1148 -27.70 -27.57 -26.56
N LEU A 1149 -28.29 -28.72 -26.94
CA LEU A 1149 -29.66 -28.91 -27.46
C LEU A 1149 -29.96 -28.30 -28.83
N SER A 1150 -29.71 -27.01 -29.03
CA SER A 1150 -30.19 -26.25 -30.20
C SER A 1150 -29.16 -26.03 -31.29
N HIS A 1151 -27.86 -26.16 -30.99
CA HIS A 1151 -26.76 -25.78 -31.89
C HIS A 1151 -25.81 -26.94 -32.15
N PHE A 1152 -26.37 -28.13 -32.43
CA PHE A 1152 -25.60 -29.28 -32.92
C PHE A 1152 -24.79 -28.89 -34.17
N HIS A 1153 -23.46 -28.99 -34.07
CA HIS A 1153 -22.55 -28.37 -35.04
C HIS A 1153 -21.32 -29.24 -35.32
N GLU A 1154 -20.64 -28.96 -36.43
CA GLU A 1154 -19.39 -29.62 -36.82
C GLU A 1154 -18.30 -28.61 -37.17
N GLY A 1155 -17.05 -29.01 -36.97
CA GLY A 1155 -15.87 -28.26 -37.41
C GLY A 1155 -15.51 -28.65 -38.83
N LEU A 1156 -15.71 -27.75 -39.79
CA LEU A 1156 -15.42 -28.01 -41.20
C LEU A 1156 -13.93 -28.32 -41.42
N PRO A 1157 -13.58 -29.20 -42.38
CA PRO A 1157 -12.21 -29.54 -42.67
C PRO A 1157 -11.42 -28.36 -43.23
N ILE A 1158 -10.19 -28.19 -42.75
CA ILE A 1158 -9.19 -27.37 -43.45
C ILE A 1158 -8.54 -28.16 -44.58
N THR A 1159 -8.11 -27.46 -45.62
CA THR A 1159 -7.52 -28.03 -46.85
C THR A 1159 -6.04 -27.71 -47.01
N ASN A 1160 -5.53 -26.70 -46.28
CA ASN A 1160 -4.12 -26.31 -46.28
C ASN A 1160 -3.80 -25.49 -45.01
N GLY A 1161 -2.55 -25.51 -44.56
CA GLY A 1161 -2.05 -24.70 -43.44
C GLY A 1161 -2.43 -25.20 -42.04
N THR A 1162 -2.36 -24.31 -41.05
CA THR A 1162 -2.69 -24.62 -39.64
C THR A 1162 -3.71 -23.63 -39.12
N ARG A 1163 -4.82 -24.10 -38.54
CA ARG A 1163 -5.87 -23.25 -37.94
C ARG A 1163 -5.81 -23.34 -36.42
N TYR A 1164 -5.77 -22.20 -35.74
CA TYR A 1164 -5.86 -22.11 -34.27
C TYR A 1164 -7.16 -21.43 -33.85
N ILE A 1165 -7.84 -22.01 -32.86
CA ILE A 1165 -9.01 -21.40 -32.22
C ILE A 1165 -8.93 -21.53 -30.70
N MET A 1166 -9.41 -20.54 -29.97
CA MET A 1166 -9.59 -20.60 -28.52
C MET A 1166 -11.06 -20.88 -28.21
N ILE A 1167 -11.33 -21.98 -27.51
CA ILE A 1167 -12.68 -22.42 -27.15
C ILE A 1167 -12.86 -22.29 -25.64
N SER A 1168 -14.03 -21.79 -25.22
CA SER A 1168 -14.47 -21.93 -23.83
C SER A 1168 -15.90 -22.42 -23.72
N HIS A 1169 -16.07 -23.52 -23.01
CA HIS A 1169 -17.38 -24.07 -22.65
C HIS A 1169 -17.79 -23.44 -21.32
N ILE A 1170 -18.73 -22.50 -21.37
CA ILE A 1170 -19.07 -21.67 -20.21
C ILE A 1170 -20.36 -22.20 -19.58
N ASP A 1171 -20.33 -22.35 -18.26
CA ASP A 1171 -21.46 -22.88 -17.47
C ASP A 1171 -21.85 -24.27 -17.95
N ALA A 1172 -20.84 -25.14 -17.94
CA ALA A 1172 -21.00 -26.57 -18.12
C ALA A 1172 -21.69 -27.14 -16.87
N LEU A 1173 -22.92 -27.63 -17.03
CA LEU A 1173 -23.74 -28.19 -15.95
C LEU A 1173 -23.24 -29.53 -15.41
#